data_AF-A0A5J4VH71-F1
#
_entry.id   AF-A0A5J4VH71-F1
#
_cell.length_a   1.000
_cell.length_b   1.000
_cell.length_c   1.000
_cell.angle_alpha   90.00
_cell.angle_beta   90.00
_cell.angle_gamma   90.00
#
_symmetry.space_group_name_H-M   'P 1'
#
loop_
_entity.id
_entity.type
_entity.pdbx_description
1 polymer ?
#
loop_
_entity_poly.entity_id
_entity_poly.type
_entity_poly.pdbx_seq_one_letter_code
_entity_poly.pdbx_strand_id
1 'polypeptide(L)'
;MHKMLNYYNRIKILTLHKEIVYILPTTTYSQVQIRSNAISGTYTNQTLTGDAALSSPAVTATGYQWIGGGDLTISNCIFQQILLNPESLLDLSPTATDDTATISDCVFQNISIDISLSIDSTTQIIPIVINFDLSGSVKVFTVLIERTRFINTHGTCAGAVAIYSPQTAFDGSSGTVTFTQCLFCRTVAEFGAQYIQGTTYGNAVYYGADVLKPTISTANYIQSYTDCDSPSVALEAMEDITEYDYLMKMFPTAVVINITGGDSNPGTTVLPMKTLFGALWLCTPKKADFIGSTLDHGLVPVTITFGTGNYTESKTSFIFLERLTISGAGTQDATITTIQNNATVADYLIISIADDNIDCVITIEKIKFQQVQSTTNPLIFLPLGEIQISQCVFITNDTTVAHTQSFLLIQASHQARDIFVAGGVGTIANAEVEVKLLSTNFANANFSNIFAVSVTGGASATLTNCTFENISASGTDSGALGVDLSTQDVQLSGCTFSSCVCSGSGHSSACVIQAPTSGDSSIDSLLLRLQIAPVITFTNCTFSNNQGQGAGAVEFYDRWSLQFAFVSCSFVTNTASGSAQDVFVDLKLSSDGSTTPRLVDIELIQKAFGGCTSTSGDTGKIIGTGNPASGSPGFLNLDKVLPSTLATASSSTVKTALLEGESNITFFFLNVTAAMTNATDGPDRPRLISINDGNYVEPLGIVVGARGFDVEGQGADRASITNSGNAGLIWWLFLVTGGSLQLQGLKLQQSFTTSPYGAFIFLRGDGALIMNSIQIVHTDQTHAQKSGTIEATAGSVSFEN
;
A
#
# COMPACT_ATOMS: atom_id res chain seq x y z
N MET A 1 -24.61 8.96 -10.33
CA MET A 1 -25.35 8.10 -9.37
C MET A 1 -24.64 6.77 -9.12
N HIS A 2 -24.21 6.02 -10.15
CA HIS A 2 -23.40 4.80 -9.98
C HIS A 2 -21.98 5.02 -9.42
N LYS A 3 -21.41 6.24 -9.53
CA LYS A 3 -20.12 6.60 -8.91
C LYS A 3 -20.21 7.08 -7.44
N MET A 4 -21.42 7.36 -6.93
CA MET A 4 -21.60 7.79 -5.53
C MET A 4 -21.59 6.60 -4.56
N LEU A 5 -21.77 5.36 -5.04
CA LEU A 5 -21.73 4.16 -4.19
C LEU A 5 -20.30 3.74 -3.78
N ASN A 6 -19.25 4.16 -4.50
CA ASN A 6 -17.89 3.69 -4.24
C ASN A 6 -17.22 4.33 -3.00
N TYR A 7 -17.81 5.37 -2.40
CA TYR A 7 -17.32 5.97 -1.15
C TYR A 7 -17.95 5.35 0.11
N TYR A 8 -18.98 4.50 -0.01
CA TYR A 8 -19.82 4.08 1.14
C TYR A 8 -19.37 2.79 1.85
N ASN A 9 -18.29 2.12 1.43
CA ASN A 9 -17.90 0.82 2.02
C ASN A 9 -17.13 0.91 3.36
N ARG A 10 -16.98 2.09 3.98
CA ARG A 10 -16.23 2.25 5.24
C ARG A 10 -17.12 2.49 6.47
N ILE A 11 -18.07 1.58 6.73
CA ILE A 11 -18.70 1.48 8.06
C ILE A 11 -18.76 0.00 8.49
N LYS A 12 -17.94 -0.38 9.47
CA LYS A 12 -18.15 -1.60 10.28
C LYS A 12 -19.29 -1.32 11.27
N ILE A 13 -20.54 -1.53 10.85
CA ILE A 13 -21.67 -1.70 11.78
C ILE A 13 -21.74 -3.18 12.18
N LEU A 14 -21.60 -3.42 13.48
CA LEU A 14 -21.88 -4.70 14.11
C LEU A 14 -23.41 -4.88 14.15
N THR A 15 -24.01 -5.77 13.35
CA THR A 15 -25.39 -6.24 13.58
C THR A 15 -25.60 -7.67 13.08
N LEU A 16 -26.28 -8.47 13.92
CA LEU A 16 -26.57 -9.90 13.79
C LEU A 16 -27.44 -10.29 12.58
N HIS A 17 -27.15 -11.51 12.08
CA HIS A 17 -27.95 -12.46 11.31
C HIS A 17 -29.15 -11.98 10.47
N LYS A 18 -29.05 -12.20 9.16
CA LYS A 18 -30.12 -12.78 8.34
C LYS A 18 -29.55 -13.46 7.10
N GLU A 19 -29.86 -14.75 6.93
CA GLU A 19 -29.60 -15.52 5.71
C GLU A 19 -30.34 -14.87 4.53
N ILE A 20 -29.60 -14.55 3.46
CA ILE A 20 -30.15 -14.26 2.15
C ILE A 20 -29.45 -15.23 1.18
N VAL A 21 -30.21 -16.23 0.72
CA VAL A 21 -29.83 -17.14 -0.35
C VAL A 21 -29.91 -16.39 -1.68
N TYR A 22 -28.76 -16.14 -2.32
CA TYR A 22 -28.70 -15.68 -3.70
C TYR A 22 -28.57 -16.90 -4.64
N ILE A 23 -29.59 -17.12 -5.46
CA ILE A 23 -29.51 -17.99 -6.64
C ILE A 23 -28.90 -17.14 -7.76
N LEU A 24 -27.65 -17.42 -8.13
CA LEU A 24 -26.99 -16.81 -9.29
C LEU A 24 -27.47 -17.48 -10.60
N PRO A 25 -27.80 -16.71 -11.65
CA PRO A 25 -28.02 -17.26 -12.98
C PRO A 25 -26.68 -17.61 -13.63
N THR A 26 -26.66 -18.77 -14.28
CA THR A 26 -25.58 -19.28 -15.12
C THR A 26 -25.22 -18.31 -16.25
N THR A 27 -24.00 -17.78 -16.25
CA THR A 27 -23.39 -17.18 -17.44
C THR A 27 -22.01 -17.80 -17.68
N THR A 28 -21.88 -18.37 -18.88
CA THR A 28 -20.68 -18.90 -19.53
C THR A 28 -19.47 -17.96 -19.40
N TYR A 29 -18.38 -18.46 -18.79
CA TYR A 29 -17.05 -17.86 -18.88
C TYR A 29 -16.34 -18.37 -20.13
N SER A 30 -16.05 -17.48 -21.07
CA SER A 30 -15.00 -17.71 -22.08
C SER A 30 -14.35 -16.36 -22.41
N GLN A 31 -13.27 -16.03 -21.71
CA GLN A 31 -12.18 -15.18 -22.20
C GLN A 31 -11.02 -15.24 -21.20
N VAL A 32 -9.97 -15.97 -21.57
CA VAL A 32 -8.67 -15.99 -20.88
C VAL A 32 -8.01 -14.63 -21.09
N GLN A 33 -7.86 -13.85 -20.02
CA GLN A 33 -7.14 -12.58 -20.05
C GLN A 33 -5.68 -12.83 -19.64
N ILE A 34 -4.81 -13.07 -20.61
CA ILE A 34 -3.36 -13.20 -20.39
C ILE A 34 -2.80 -11.81 -20.04
N ARG A 35 -2.45 -11.56 -18.77
CA ARG A 35 -1.65 -10.39 -18.40
C ARG A 35 -0.18 -10.67 -18.74
N SER A 36 0.36 -9.90 -19.68
CA SER A 36 1.75 -9.98 -20.12
C SER A 36 2.68 -9.47 -19.02
N ASN A 37 3.41 -10.37 -18.36
CA ASN A 37 4.70 -10.15 -17.70
C ASN A 37 5.30 -11.52 -17.31
N ALA A 38 5.62 -12.36 -18.29
CA ALA A 38 6.51 -13.51 -18.16
C ALA A 38 6.67 -14.15 -19.54
N ILE A 39 7.78 -14.83 -19.77
CA ILE A 39 8.28 -15.38 -21.05
C ILE A 39 9.10 -14.36 -21.85
N SER A 40 10.34 -14.09 -21.41
CA SER A 40 11.42 -13.90 -22.38
C SER A 40 12.01 -15.28 -22.69
N GLY A 41 11.50 -15.91 -23.75
CA GLY A 41 11.94 -17.23 -24.19
C GLY A 41 10.96 -17.76 -25.23
N THR A 42 11.29 -17.65 -26.51
CA THR A 42 10.47 -18.16 -27.59
C THR A 42 10.48 -19.70 -27.55
N TYR A 43 9.35 -20.36 -27.31
CA TYR A 43 9.23 -21.81 -27.49
C TYR A 43 7.94 -22.18 -28.22
N THR A 44 8.13 -22.74 -29.42
CA THR A 44 7.13 -23.20 -30.40
C THR A 44 7.06 -24.72 -30.37
N ASN A 45 5.86 -25.33 -30.47
CA ASN A 45 5.64 -26.77 -30.66
C ASN A 45 6.78 -27.45 -31.43
N GLN A 46 7.66 -28.12 -30.69
CA GLN A 46 8.64 -29.09 -31.17
C GLN A 46 8.85 -30.12 -30.07
N THR A 47 9.03 -31.37 -30.44
CA THR A 47 9.90 -32.27 -29.69
C THR A 47 11.24 -31.54 -29.58
N LEU A 48 11.65 -31.15 -28.37
CA LEU A 48 12.93 -30.46 -28.13
C LEU A 48 14.10 -31.45 -28.32
N THR A 49 14.35 -31.89 -29.56
CA THR A 49 15.60 -32.59 -29.92
C THR A 49 16.66 -31.54 -30.23
N GLY A 50 17.86 -31.71 -29.66
CA GLY A 50 18.97 -30.77 -29.78
C GLY A 50 19.35 -30.49 -31.23
N ASP A 51 18.82 -29.40 -31.80
CA ASP A 51 19.53 -28.42 -32.61
C ASP A 51 18.59 -27.25 -32.98
N ALA A 52 19.11 -26.03 -32.87
CA ALA A 52 18.38 -24.78 -32.93
C ALA A 52 17.55 -24.58 -34.23
N ALA A 53 16.29 -24.15 -34.13
CA ALA A 53 15.53 -23.69 -35.29
C ALA A 53 14.57 -22.50 -35.03
N LEU A 54 14.58 -21.62 -36.03
CA LEU A 54 13.96 -20.30 -36.15
C LEU A 54 12.47 -20.38 -36.53
N SER A 55 11.55 -19.99 -35.62
CA SER A 55 10.25 -19.28 -35.84
C SER A 55 9.17 -19.61 -34.80
N SER A 56 8.25 -18.65 -34.55
CA SER A 56 7.31 -18.56 -33.41
C SER A 56 5.96 -19.31 -33.58
N PRO A 57 5.26 -19.76 -32.50
CA PRO A 57 4.01 -20.55 -32.53
C PRO A 57 2.72 -19.72 -32.35
N ALA A 58 1.56 -20.39 -32.52
CA ALA A 58 0.22 -19.87 -32.28
C ALA A 58 -0.47 -20.39 -30.98
N VAL A 59 -1.46 -19.62 -30.49
CA VAL A 59 -1.99 -19.51 -29.10
C VAL A 59 -2.91 -20.67 -28.60
N THR A 60 -2.87 -21.88 -29.16
CA THR A 60 -3.95 -22.89 -28.90
C THR A 60 -3.53 -24.31 -28.52
N ALA A 61 -2.25 -24.60 -28.22
CA ALA A 61 -1.80 -25.94 -27.83
C ALA A 61 -1.52 -26.05 -26.32
N THR A 62 -1.93 -27.16 -25.69
CA THR A 62 -1.61 -27.57 -24.31
C THR A 62 -0.64 -28.76 -24.35
N GLY A 63 0.38 -28.78 -23.48
CA GLY A 63 1.34 -29.90 -23.31
C GLY A 63 2.69 -29.68 -24.00
N TYR A 64 3.78 -29.65 -23.24
CA TYR A 64 5.16 -29.58 -23.74
C TYR A 64 5.86 -30.93 -23.49
N GLN A 65 6.29 -31.59 -24.57
CA GLN A 65 7.01 -32.85 -24.47
C GLN A 65 8.48 -32.68 -24.88
N TRP A 66 9.37 -33.18 -24.03
CA TRP A 66 10.78 -33.37 -24.33
C TRP A 66 11.09 -34.85 -24.35
N ILE A 67 11.65 -35.33 -25.46
CA ILE A 67 12.17 -36.69 -25.62
C ILE A 67 13.68 -36.54 -25.78
N GLY A 68 14.45 -37.29 -24.98
CA GLY A 68 15.89 -37.14 -24.78
C GLY A 68 16.77 -37.07 -26.03
N GLY A 69 18.05 -36.75 -25.81
CA GLY A 69 19.03 -36.49 -26.89
C GLY A 69 19.87 -35.21 -26.67
N GLY A 70 20.06 -34.77 -25.43
CA GLY A 70 20.80 -33.55 -25.06
C GLY A 70 20.26 -32.85 -23.80
N ASP A 71 20.85 -31.72 -23.43
CA ASP A 71 20.43 -30.98 -22.22
C ASP A 71 19.17 -30.13 -22.47
N LEU A 72 18.22 -30.18 -21.53
CA LEU A 72 17.06 -29.30 -21.46
C LEU A 72 17.21 -28.33 -20.28
N THR A 73 16.94 -27.05 -20.49
CA THR A 73 16.83 -26.06 -19.40
C THR A 73 15.57 -25.22 -19.56
N ILE A 74 14.71 -25.23 -18.53
CA ILE A 74 13.53 -24.38 -18.38
C ILE A 74 13.80 -23.48 -17.18
N SER A 75 13.82 -22.16 -17.35
CA SER A 75 14.08 -21.26 -16.22
C SER A 75 13.27 -19.97 -16.24
N ASN A 76 13.03 -19.39 -15.06
CA ASN A 76 12.32 -18.11 -14.90
C ASN A 76 10.93 -18.08 -15.57
N CYS A 77 10.19 -19.19 -15.50
CA CYS A 77 8.88 -19.33 -16.13
C CYS A 77 7.75 -19.25 -15.11
N ILE A 78 6.61 -18.67 -15.50
CA ILE A 78 5.37 -18.69 -14.71
C ILE A 78 4.28 -19.37 -15.56
N PHE A 79 3.83 -20.54 -15.10
CA PHE A 79 2.69 -21.27 -15.64
C PHE A 79 1.50 -21.03 -14.71
N GLN A 80 0.48 -20.30 -15.17
CA GLN A 80 -0.63 -19.89 -14.31
C GLN A 80 -2.01 -20.06 -14.97
N GLN A 81 -3.02 -20.43 -14.17
CA GLN A 81 -4.42 -20.55 -14.59
C GLN A 81 -4.61 -21.51 -15.78
N ILE A 82 -4.05 -22.71 -15.68
CA ILE A 82 -4.07 -23.71 -16.75
C ILE A 82 -5.06 -24.81 -16.39
N LEU A 83 -5.97 -25.13 -17.31
CA LEU A 83 -6.80 -26.33 -17.24
C LEU A 83 -6.14 -27.42 -18.09
N LEU A 84 -5.69 -28.50 -17.47
CA LEU A 84 -5.10 -29.65 -18.15
C LEU A 84 -6.18 -30.56 -18.72
N ASN A 85 -6.10 -30.83 -20.02
CA ASN A 85 -7.02 -31.69 -20.77
C ASN A 85 -6.39 -32.08 -22.13
N PRO A 86 -6.16 -33.37 -22.46
CA PRO A 86 -5.94 -34.55 -21.61
C PRO A 86 -4.44 -34.81 -21.35
N GLU A 87 -3.59 -33.81 -21.60
CA GLU A 87 -2.14 -33.94 -21.53
C GLU A 87 -1.57 -33.22 -20.30
N SER A 88 -0.46 -33.77 -19.79
CA SER A 88 0.34 -33.12 -18.74
C SER A 88 1.05 -31.88 -19.28
N LEU A 89 1.32 -30.89 -18.43
CA LEU A 89 1.88 -29.62 -18.90
C LEU A 89 3.32 -29.77 -19.38
N LEU A 90 4.18 -30.45 -18.61
CA LEU A 90 5.53 -30.82 -19.02
C LEU A 90 5.66 -32.34 -18.97
N ASP A 91 6.03 -32.98 -20.08
CA ASP A 91 6.36 -34.40 -20.18
C ASP A 91 7.85 -34.55 -20.55
N LEU A 92 8.65 -35.00 -19.58
CA LEU A 92 10.09 -35.15 -19.69
C LEU A 92 10.45 -36.63 -19.84
N SER A 93 10.91 -37.02 -21.02
CA SER A 93 11.26 -38.41 -21.35
C SER A 93 12.75 -38.52 -21.71
N PRO A 94 13.69 -38.54 -20.75
CA PRO A 94 15.11 -38.77 -21.04
C PRO A 94 15.31 -40.18 -21.64
N THR A 95 16.10 -40.29 -22.71
CA THR A 95 16.26 -41.55 -23.46
C THR A 95 17.71 -41.97 -23.70
N ALA A 96 18.69 -41.09 -23.46
CA ALA A 96 20.11 -41.33 -23.63
C ALA A 96 20.91 -41.22 -22.31
N THR A 97 22.13 -41.78 -22.30
CA THR A 97 23.08 -41.59 -21.18
C THR A 97 23.54 -40.13 -21.15
N ASP A 98 23.66 -39.56 -19.95
CA ASP A 98 24.02 -38.18 -19.64
C ASP A 98 22.96 -37.11 -20.01
N ASP A 99 21.76 -37.52 -20.43
CA ASP A 99 20.63 -36.61 -20.60
C ASP A 99 20.34 -35.85 -19.29
N THR A 100 20.36 -34.52 -19.36
CA THR A 100 20.10 -33.64 -18.21
C THR A 100 18.93 -32.71 -18.48
N ALA A 101 17.92 -32.71 -17.61
CA ALA A 101 16.82 -31.73 -17.65
C ALA A 101 16.84 -30.88 -16.39
N THR A 102 16.93 -29.56 -16.53
CA THR A 102 16.91 -28.60 -15.42
C THR A 102 15.70 -27.70 -15.51
N ILE A 103 14.91 -27.63 -14.44
CA ILE A 103 13.83 -26.65 -14.25
C ILE A 103 14.22 -25.77 -13.08
N SER A 104 14.41 -24.46 -13.29
CA SER A 104 14.89 -23.57 -12.23
C SER A 104 14.16 -22.23 -12.16
N ASP A 105 13.87 -21.73 -10.94
CA ASP A 105 13.23 -20.41 -10.76
C ASP A 105 11.84 -20.31 -11.43
N CYS A 106 11.08 -21.41 -11.44
CA CYS A 106 9.76 -21.49 -12.08
C CYS A 106 8.60 -21.45 -11.06
N VAL A 107 7.42 -21.02 -11.51
CA VAL A 107 6.17 -21.03 -10.72
C VAL A 107 5.08 -21.72 -11.52
N PHE A 108 4.44 -22.72 -10.93
CA PHE A 108 3.26 -23.43 -11.41
C PHE A 108 2.10 -23.07 -10.46
N GLN A 109 1.08 -22.38 -10.95
CA GLN A 109 0.06 -21.76 -10.11
C GLN A 109 -1.34 -21.97 -10.68
N ASN A 110 -2.32 -22.33 -9.83
CA ASN A 110 -3.72 -22.52 -10.25
C ASN A 110 -3.83 -23.42 -11.49
N ILE A 111 -3.20 -24.60 -11.41
CA ILE A 111 -3.29 -25.61 -12.47
C ILE A 111 -4.35 -26.61 -12.06
N SER A 112 -5.41 -26.75 -12.82
CA SER A 112 -6.51 -27.67 -12.55
C SER A 112 -6.62 -28.74 -13.63
N ILE A 113 -7.30 -29.84 -13.35
CA ILE A 113 -7.60 -30.87 -14.34
C ILE A 113 -9.06 -30.78 -14.75
N ASP A 114 -9.35 -30.98 -16.02
CA ASP A 114 -10.71 -31.16 -16.49
C ASP A 114 -11.22 -32.59 -16.17
N ILE A 115 -11.87 -32.73 -15.01
CA ILE A 115 -12.45 -33.98 -14.54
C ILE A 115 -13.74 -34.39 -15.30
N SER A 116 -14.22 -33.58 -16.25
CA SER A 116 -15.41 -33.92 -17.05
C SER A 116 -15.13 -34.98 -18.12
N LEU A 117 -13.86 -35.27 -18.38
CA LEU A 117 -13.42 -36.37 -19.23
C LEU A 117 -13.61 -37.70 -18.50
N SER A 118 -13.93 -38.77 -19.23
CA SER A 118 -13.85 -40.14 -18.72
C SER A 118 -12.37 -40.53 -18.56
N ILE A 119 -11.72 -39.98 -17.55
CA ILE A 119 -10.34 -40.32 -17.21
C ILE A 119 -10.40 -41.74 -16.64
N ASP A 120 -9.82 -42.71 -17.35
CA ASP A 120 -9.67 -44.06 -16.84
C ASP A 120 -8.55 -44.11 -15.79
N SER A 121 -8.46 -45.20 -15.03
CA SER A 121 -7.44 -45.38 -13.98
C SER A 121 -5.99 -45.39 -14.50
N THR A 122 -5.78 -45.23 -15.81
CA THR A 122 -4.46 -45.24 -16.46
C THR A 122 -4.04 -43.89 -17.02
N THR A 123 -4.96 -42.94 -17.15
CA THR A 123 -4.67 -41.62 -17.73
C THR A 123 -4.09 -40.70 -16.65
N GLN A 124 -2.86 -40.23 -16.88
CA GLN A 124 -2.10 -39.44 -15.93
C GLN A 124 -1.96 -38.00 -16.41
N ILE A 125 -2.74 -37.11 -15.79
CA ILE A 125 -2.75 -35.67 -16.10
C ILE A 125 -2.19 -34.92 -14.89
N ILE A 126 -1.01 -34.32 -15.03
CA ILE A 126 -0.18 -33.79 -13.94
C ILE A 126 0.61 -32.57 -14.46
N PRO A 127 0.99 -31.59 -13.63
CA PRO A 127 1.81 -30.47 -14.10
C PRO A 127 3.16 -30.91 -14.70
N ILE A 128 3.87 -31.83 -14.06
CA ILE A 128 5.12 -32.39 -14.59
C ILE A 128 5.08 -33.92 -14.53
N VAL A 129 5.34 -34.56 -15.66
CA VAL A 129 5.57 -35.99 -15.77
C VAL A 129 7.01 -36.23 -16.19
N ILE A 130 7.67 -37.18 -15.55
CA ILE A 130 9.02 -37.62 -15.86
C ILE A 130 8.96 -39.11 -16.19
N ASN A 131 9.27 -39.47 -17.43
CA ASN A 131 9.20 -40.82 -17.96
C ASN A 131 10.61 -41.38 -18.20
N PHE A 132 11.06 -42.25 -17.31
CA PHE A 132 12.36 -42.87 -17.41
C PHE A 132 12.33 -44.11 -18.30
N ASP A 133 12.91 -44.01 -19.49
CA ASP A 133 13.17 -45.17 -20.33
C ASP A 133 14.43 -45.92 -19.85
N LEU A 134 14.21 -46.84 -18.92
CA LEU A 134 15.24 -47.73 -18.40
C LEU A 134 15.61 -48.86 -19.38
N SER A 135 15.05 -48.93 -20.59
CA SER A 135 15.32 -50.04 -21.52
C SER A 135 16.69 -49.95 -22.22
N GLY A 136 17.36 -51.11 -22.33
CA GLY A 136 18.53 -51.29 -23.19
C GLY A 136 19.86 -51.31 -22.44
N SER A 137 20.83 -50.51 -22.91
CA SER A 137 22.13 -50.34 -22.24
C SER A 137 21.97 -49.50 -20.96
N VAL A 138 22.88 -49.64 -19.98
CA VAL A 138 22.91 -48.83 -18.75
C VAL A 138 22.89 -47.34 -19.09
N LYS A 139 21.79 -46.65 -18.75
CA LYS A 139 21.62 -45.20 -18.89
C LYS A 139 21.70 -44.53 -17.52
N VAL A 140 22.32 -43.36 -17.47
CA VAL A 140 22.29 -42.47 -16.31
C VAL A 140 21.74 -41.13 -16.78
N PHE A 141 20.69 -40.63 -16.15
CA PHE A 141 20.09 -39.34 -16.48
C PHE A 141 19.76 -38.57 -15.21
N THR A 142 19.76 -37.24 -15.33
CA THR A 142 19.61 -36.32 -14.20
C THR A 142 18.49 -35.32 -14.49
N VAL A 143 17.49 -35.26 -13.61
CA VAL A 143 16.47 -34.21 -13.62
C VAL A 143 16.66 -33.35 -12.37
N LEU A 144 16.95 -32.07 -12.56
CA LEU A 144 17.12 -31.09 -11.49
C LEU A 144 15.93 -30.14 -11.50
N ILE A 145 15.16 -30.11 -10.41
CA ILE A 145 14.12 -29.12 -10.20
C ILE A 145 14.57 -28.24 -9.05
N GLU A 146 14.92 -27.00 -9.35
CA GLU A 146 15.51 -26.05 -8.40
C GLU A 146 14.62 -24.82 -8.24
N ARG A 147 14.50 -24.28 -7.03
CA ARG A 147 13.79 -23.02 -6.77
C ARG A 147 12.48 -22.93 -7.54
N THR A 148 11.66 -23.98 -7.46
CA THR A 148 10.41 -24.08 -8.21
C THR A 148 9.23 -24.17 -7.26
N ARG A 149 8.14 -23.47 -7.59
CA ARG A 149 6.92 -23.41 -6.78
C ARG A 149 5.78 -24.10 -7.48
N PHE A 150 5.03 -24.91 -6.74
CA PHE A 150 3.74 -25.45 -7.14
C PHE A 150 2.72 -24.90 -6.15
N ILE A 151 1.76 -24.11 -6.63
CA ILE A 151 0.79 -23.39 -5.81
C ILE A 151 -0.61 -23.70 -6.32
N ASN A 152 -1.43 -24.36 -5.51
CA ASN A 152 -2.79 -24.73 -5.88
C ASN A 152 -2.82 -25.48 -7.24
N THR A 153 -2.03 -26.55 -7.32
CA THR A 153 -1.92 -27.38 -8.52
C THR A 153 -2.54 -28.74 -8.28
N HIS A 154 -3.27 -29.22 -9.28
CA HIS A 154 -4.03 -30.44 -9.21
C HIS A 154 -3.52 -31.41 -10.26
N GLY A 155 -3.49 -32.68 -9.91
CA GLY A 155 -3.15 -33.75 -10.82
C GLY A 155 -3.82 -35.06 -10.41
N THR A 156 -3.76 -36.06 -11.28
CA THR A 156 -4.51 -37.32 -11.13
C THR A 156 -4.02 -38.16 -9.95
N CYS A 157 -2.74 -38.52 -9.94
CA CYS A 157 -2.08 -39.26 -8.85
C CYS A 157 -1.06 -38.43 -8.04
N ALA A 158 -0.68 -37.25 -8.56
CA ALA A 158 0.07 -36.23 -7.85
C ALA A 158 -0.34 -34.83 -8.27
N GLY A 159 -0.32 -33.87 -7.33
CA GLY A 159 -0.66 -32.49 -7.61
C GLY A 159 0.43 -31.70 -8.32
N ALA A 160 1.67 -32.17 -8.36
CA ALA A 160 2.79 -31.43 -8.96
C ALA A 160 3.65 -32.26 -9.91
N VAL A 161 4.29 -33.33 -9.41
CA VAL A 161 5.25 -34.11 -10.20
C VAL A 161 4.95 -35.61 -10.10
N ALA A 162 4.99 -36.32 -11.21
CA ALA A 162 5.03 -37.77 -11.21
C ALA A 162 6.21 -38.32 -12.00
N ILE A 163 6.79 -39.40 -11.50
CA ILE A 163 7.97 -40.06 -12.02
C ILE A 163 7.63 -41.51 -12.32
N TYR A 164 7.80 -41.92 -13.57
CA TYR A 164 7.43 -43.25 -14.05
C TYR A 164 8.61 -44.00 -14.61
N SER A 165 8.50 -45.32 -14.57
CA SER A 165 9.31 -46.20 -15.41
C SER A 165 8.42 -47.31 -15.98
N PRO A 166 8.49 -47.60 -17.29
CA PRO A 166 7.74 -48.70 -17.90
C PRO A 166 8.31 -50.07 -17.55
N GLN A 167 9.42 -50.17 -16.81
CA GLN A 167 10.07 -51.43 -16.46
C GLN A 167 9.62 -52.01 -15.12
N THR A 168 9.53 -53.34 -15.06
CA THR A 168 9.23 -54.11 -13.85
C THR A 168 10.48 -54.65 -13.13
N ALA A 169 11.70 -54.40 -13.65
CA ALA A 169 12.96 -54.89 -13.08
C ALA A 169 14.12 -53.93 -13.37
N PHE A 170 15.03 -53.75 -12.41
CA PHE A 170 16.19 -52.84 -12.51
C PHE A 170 17.34 -53.52 -13.28
N ASP A 171 17.71 -52.99 -14.45
CA ASP A 171 18.78 -53.56 -15.30
C ASP A 171 20.17 -52.90 -15.15
N GLY A 172 20.29 -51.97 -14.20
CA GLY A 172 21.52 -51.21 -13.92
C GLY A 172 21.46 -49.75 -14.37
N SER A 173 20.46 -49.35 -15.16
CA SER A 173 20.16 -47.95 -15.48
C SER A 173 19.68 -47.19 -14.24
N SER A 174 20.12 -45.94 -14.04
CA SER A 174 19.79 -45.13 -12.86
C SER A 174 19.34 -43.72 -13.22
N GLY A 175 18.17 -43.32 -12.72
CA GLY A 175 17.67 -41.96 -12.79
C GLY A 175 17.81 -41.22 -11.48
N THR A 176 18.28 -39.98 -11.52
CA THR A 176 18.23 -39.11 -10.34
C THR A 176 17.29 -37.95 -10.62
N VAL A 177 16.21 -37.82 -9.83
CA VAL A 177 15.42 -36.59 -9.74
C VAL A 177 15.80 -35.90 -8.45
N THR A 178 16.22 -34.63 -8.52
CA THR A 178 16.57 -33.84 -7.33
C THR A 178 15.71 -32.59 -7.28
N PHE A 179 15.03 -32.40 -6.15
CA PHE A 179 14.26 -31.23 -5.79
C PHE A 179 15.06 -30.38 -4.80
N THR A 180 15.54 -29.23 -5.27
CA THR A 180 16.29 -28.26 -4.44
C THR A 180 15.46 -27.00 -4.26
N GLN A 181 15.16 -26.61 -3.02
CA GLN A 181 14.37 -25.40 -2.73
C GLN A 181 12.99 -25.37 -3.43
N CYS A 182 12.37 -26.54 -3.56
CA CYS A 182 11.05 -26.70 -4.16
C CYS A 182 9.94 -26.55 -3.12
N LEU A 183 8.86 -25.87 -3.48
CA LEU A 183 7.78 -25.52 -2.56
C LEU A 183 6.46 -26.07 -3.13
N PHE A 184 5.83 -26.96 -2.39
CA PHE A 184 4.57 -27.63 -2.77
C PHE A 184 3.46 -27.10 -1.87
N CYS A 185 2.74 -26.10 -2.37
CA CYS A 185 1.72 -25.38 -1.64
C CYS A 185 0.34 -25.80 -2.15
N ARG A 186 -0.47 -26.45 -1.32
CA ARG A 186 -1.84 -26.89 -1.69
C ARG A 186 -1.87 -27.70 -2.99
N THR A 187 -0.90 -28.58 -3.20
CA THR A 187 -0.91 -29.47 -4.35
C THR A 187 -1.80 -30.68 -4.02
N VAL A 188 -2.69 -31.06 -4.94
CA VAL A 188 -3.73 -32.07 -4.68
C VAL A 188 -3.68 -33.19 -5.72
N ALA A 189 -3.64 -34.43 -5.24
CA ALA A 189 -3.91 -35.61 -6.06
C ALA A 189 -5.42 -35.90 -6.07
N GLU A 190 -6.11 -35.50 -7.14
CA GLU A 190 -7.56 -35.54 -7.25
C GLU A 190 -8.13 -36.95 -7.09
N PHE A 191 -7.60 -37.97 -7.79
CA PHE A 191 -8.18 -39.32 -7.73
C PHE A 191 -8.02 -40.00 -6.39
N GLY A 192 -6.87 -39.81 -5.73
CA GLY A 192 -6.59 -40.42 -4.44
C GLY A 192 -7.31 -39.75 -3.27
N ALA A 193 -7.42 -38.41 -3.29
CA ALA A 193 -8.01 -37.66 -2.19
C ALA A 193 -9.56 -37.59 -2.24
N GLN A 194 -10.16 -37.56 -3.44
CA GLN A 194 -11.60 -37.31 -3.60
C GLN A 194 -12.41 -38.49 -4.16
N TYR A 195 -11.82 -39.36 -4.99
CA TYR A 195 -12.61 -40.25 -5.84
C TYR A 195 -12.41 -41.76 -5.60
N ILE A 196 -11.23 -42.20 -5.15
CA ILE A 196 -10.90 -43.63 -5.01
C ILE A 196 -10.27 -43.92 -3.65
N GLN A 197 -11.04 -44.56 -2.77
CA GLN A 197 -10.55 -44.99 -1.47
C GLN A 197 -9.57 -46.17 -1.64
N GLY A 198 -8.32 -46.02 -1.18
CA GLY A 198 -7.32 -47.09 -1.15
C GLY A 198 -6.34 -47.14 -2.33
N THR A 199 -6.37 -46.18 -3.25
CA THR A 199 -5.29 -45.99 -4.24
C THR A 199 -4.09 -45.28 -3.63
N THR A 200 -2.89 -45.63 -4.05
CA THR A 200 -1.67 -44.92 -3.65
C THR A 200 -1.55 -43.62 -4.44
N TYR A 201 -1.33 -42.50 -3.75
CA TYR A 201 -1.20 -41.16 -4.35
C TYR A 201 -0.22 -40.34 -3.51
N GLY A 202 0.40 -39.32 -4.11
CA GLY A 202 1.25 -38.37 -3.39
C GLY A 202 0.86 -36.95 -3.75
N ASN A 203 0.35 -36.18 -2.80
CA ASN A 203 -0.18 -34.85 -3.08
C ASN A 203 0.84 -33.91 -3.75
N ALA A 204 2.14 -34.07 -3.47
CA ALA A 204 3.21 -33.35 -4.15
C ALA A 204 3.90 -34.20 -5.23
N VAL A 205 4.48 -35.34 -4.84
CA VAL A 205 5.28 -36.18 -5.75
C VAL A 205 4.79 -37.63 -5.72
N TYR A 206 4.61 -38.22 -6.90
CA TYR A 206 4.24 -39.62 -7.06
C TYR A 206 5.29 -40.39 -7.87
N TYR A 207 5.66 -41.58 -7.42
CA TYR A 207 6.53 -42.51 -8.14
C TYR A 207 5.70 -43.69 -8.61
N GLY A 208 5.50 -43.83 -9.92
CA GLY A 208 4.61 -44.83 -10.51
C GLY A 208 5.27 -46.14 -10.93
N ALA A 209 6.25 -46.64 -10.18
CA ALA A 209 6.81 -47.99 -10.36
C ALA A 209 7.71 -48.40 -9.18
N ASP A 210 7.52 -49.60 -8.62
CA ASP A 210 8.32 -50.17 -7.52
C ASP A 210 9.84 -50.14 -7.77
N VAL A 211 10.24 -50.28 -9.03
CA VAL A 211 11.65 -50.25 -9.46
C VAL A 211 12.34 -48.93 -9.12
N LEU A 212 11.58 -47.87 -8.89
CA LEU A 212 12.07 -46.53 -8.53
C LEU A 212 12.35 -46.37 -7.03
N LYS A 213 11.94 -47.32 -6.17
CA LYS A 213 12.18 -47.26 -4.71
C LYS A 213 13.62 -46.90 -4.33
N PRO A 214 14.68 -47.45 -4.99
CA PRO A 214 16.07 -47.07 -4.69
C PRO A 214 16.45 -45.63 -5.04
N THR A 215 15.66 -44.95 -5.87
CA THR A 215 15.90 -43.55 -6.29
C THR A 215 15.31 -42.53 -5.32
N ILE A 216 14.53 -42.99 -4.32
CA ILE A 216 13.92 -42.15 -3.30
C ILE A 216 14.87 -42.03 -2.11
N SER A 217 15.48 -40.85 -1.92
CA SER A 217 16.39 -40.57 -0.80
C SER A 217 16.25 -39.14 -0.30
N THR A 218 16.64 -38.89 0.95
CA THR A 218 16.72 -37.51 1.50
C THR A 218 17.66 -36.62 0.71
N ALA A 219 18.65 -37.20 0.03
CA ALA A 219 19.55 -36.46 -0.88
C ALA A 219 18.83 -35.87 -2.10
N ASN A 220 17.68 -36.43 -2.49
CA ASN A 220 16.85 -35.93 -3.59
C ASN A 220 15.96 -34.76 -3.16
N TYR A 221 15.77 -34.51 -1.87
CA TYR A 221 14.85 -33.49 -1.34
C TYR A 221 15.61 -32.47 -0.49
N ILE A 222 16.33 -31.57 -1.16
CA ILE A 222 17.16 -30.56 -0.52
C ILE A 222 16.32 -29.32 -0.26
N GLN A 223 15.98 -29.05 1.00
CA GLN A 223 15.15 -27.89 1.37
C GLN A 223 13.82 -27.84 0.60
N SER A 224 13.18 -28.99 0.41
CA SER A 224 11.86 -29.07 -0.19
C SER A 224 10.78 -29.00 0.89
N TYR A 225 9.75 -28.18 0.67
CA TYR A 225 8.71 -27.88 1.66
C TYR A 225 7.32 -28.18 1.14
N THR A 226 6.44 -28.63 2.03
CA THR A 226 5.03 -28.90 1.72
C THR A 226 4.11 -28.44 2.85
N ASP A 227 2.90 -28.01 2.50
CA ASP A 227 1.76 -27.81 3.41
C ASP A 227 0.56 -28.66 3.00
N CYS A 228 0.79 -29.65 2.12
CA CYS A 228 -0.24 -30.54 1.62
C CYS A 228 -0.60 -31.57 2.69
N ASP A 229 -1.81 -32.12 2.59
CA ASP A 229 -2.20 -33.24 3.44
C ASP A 229 -1.33 -34.48 3.16
N SER A 230 -1.09 -35.28 4.19
CA SER A 230 -0.45 -36.58 4.01
C SER A 230 -1.33 -37.51 3.17
N PRO A 231 -0.75 -38.29 2.24
CA PRO A 231 0.67 -38.35 1.90
C PRO A 231 1.13 -37.26 0.90
N SER A 232 2.28 -36.66 1.17
CA SER A 232 2.97 -35.68 0.32
C SER A 232 3.80 -36.36 -0.78
N VAL A 233 4.48 -37.45 -0.45
CA VAL A 233 5.27 -38.26 -1.39
C VAL A 233 4.81 -39.70 -1.29
N ALA A 234 4.53 -40.31 -2.44
CA ALA A 234 4.17 -41.73 -2.48
C ALA A 234 4.78 -42.48 -3.67
N LEU A 235 4.96 -43.78 -3.50
CA LEU A 235 5.34 -44.76 -4.51
C LEU A 235 4.17 -45.72 -4.74
N GLU A 236 3.97 -46.14 -5.99
CA GLU A 236 2.96 -47.11 -6.39
C GLU A 236 3.04 -48.39 -5.54
N ALA A 237 1.88 -48.98 -5.23
CA ALA A 237 1.77 -50.26 -4.52
C ALA A 237 2.40 -50.31 -3.10
N MET A 238 2.67 -49.18 -2.46
CA MET A 238 3.11 -49.14 -1.06
C MET A 238 2.01 -49.55 -0.06
N GLU A 239 2.41 -50.27 0.99
CA GLU A 239 1.54 -50.67 2.10
C GLU A 239 1.24 -49.50 3.06
N ASP A 240 2.24 -48.67 3.35
CA ASP A 240 2.10 -47.44 4.13
C ASP A 240 2.29 -46.23 3.21
N ILE A 241 1.19 -45.57 2.87
CA ILE A 241 1.20 -44.42 1.97
C ILE A 241 1.98 -43.23 2.53
N THR A 242 2.27 -43.20 3.83
CA THR A 242 2.99 -42.11 4.52
C THR A 242 4.49 -42.38 4.72
N GLU A 243 5.01 -43.52 4.23
CA GLU A 243 6.41 -43.96 4.40
C GLU A 243 7.42 -42.83 4.08
N TYR A 244 7.13 -42.00 3.07
CA TYR A 244 8.04 -40.98 2.54
C TYR A 244 7.71 -39.52 2.91
N ASP A 245 6.73 -39.28 3.78
CA ASP A 245 6.35 -37.90 4.16
C ASP A 245 7.47 -37.11 4.85
N TYR A 246 8.39 -37.82 5.52
CA TYR A 246 9.54 -37.20 6.17
C TYR A 246 10.55 -36.55 5.20
N LEU A 247 10.45 -36.84 3.89
CA LEU A 247 11.34 -36.28 2.86
C LEU A 247 11.07 -34.79 2.62
N MET A 248 9.84 -34.33 2.83
CA MET A 248 9.46 -32.93 2.72
C MET A 248 9.30 -32.30 4.10
N LYS A 249 9.66 -31.02 4.21
CA LYS A 249 9.58 -30.26 5.47
C LYS A 249 8.32 -29.41 5.52
N MET A 250 7.85 -29.12 6.72
CA MET A 250 6.84 -28.09 6.92
C MET A 250 7.43 -26.69 6.71
N PHE A 251 6.66 -25.78 6.14
CA PHE A 251 7.09 -24.40 5.95
C PHE A 251 7.43 -23.72 7.29
N PRO A 252 8.56 -23.00 7.36
CA PRO A 252 8.90 -22.24 8.55
C PRO A 252 8.02 -20.99 8.67
N THR A 253 7.55 -20.73 9.88
CA THR A 253 6.83 -19.49 10.24
C THR A 253 7.75 -18.46 10.89
N ALA A 254 8.97 -18.86 11.23
CA ALA A 254 10.01 -18.01 11.78
C ALA A 254 11.33 -18.33 11.06
N VAL A 255 11.93 -17.32 10.43
CA VAL A 255 13.17 -17.45 9.66
C VAL A 255 14.21 -16.46 10.20
N VAL A 256 15.40 -16.95 10.52
CA VAL A 256 16.51 -16.16 11.03
C VAL A 256 17.54 -15.93 9.93
N ILE A 257 17.92 -14.67 9.74
CA ILE A 257 18.98 -14.23 8.85
C ILE A 257 20.19 -13.78 9.67
N ASN A 258 21.40 -14.19 9.29
CA ASN A 258 22.65 -13.79 9.93
C ASN A 258 23.78 -13.67 8.90
N ILE A 259 24.74 -12.77 9.13
CA ILE A 259 25.90 -12.55 8.25
C ILE A 259 26.75 -13.80 8.00
N THR A 260 26.74 -14.75 8.95
CA THR A 260 27.45 -16.05 8.84
C THR A 260 26.62 -17.14 8.15
N GLY A 261 25.37 -16.83 7.80
CA GLY A 261 24.44 -17.77 7.18
C GLY A 261 24.76 -18.07 5.71
N GLY A 262 23.91 -18.92 5.13
CA GLY A 262 23.91 -19.27 3.72
C GLY A 262 22.48 -19.44 3.21
N ASP A 263 22.21 -19.06 1.97
CA ASP A 263 20.84 -19.13 1.42
C ASP A 263 20.37 -20.57 1.12
N SER A 264 21.28 -21.54 1.25
CA SER A 264 20.96 -22.98 1.27
C SER A 264 20.69 -23.52 2.69
N ASN A 265 20.62 -22.66 3.71
CA ASN A 265 20.33 -23.05 5.09
C ASN A 265 18.82 -23.04 5.36
N PRO A 266 18.30 -23.82 6.33
CA PRO A 266 16.87 -23.84 6.66
C PRO A 266 16.36 -22.61 7.42
N GLY A 267 17.17 -21.57 7.64
CA GLY A 267 16.73 -20.33 8.29
C GLY A 267 16.49 -20.47 9.80
N THR A 268 17.20 -21.35 10.48
CA THR A 268 17.13 -21.53 11.94
C THR A 268 18.20 -20.68 12.64
N THR A 269 18.14 -20.55 13.97
CA THR A 269 19.20 -19.88 14.73
C THR A 269 20.56 -20.57 14.60
N VAL A 270 20.58 -21.89 14.42
CA VAL A 270 21.81 -22.70 14.27
C VAL A 270 22.34 -22.65 12.85
N LEU A 271 21.43 -22.70 11.86
CA LEU A 271 21.73 -22.62 10.44
C LEU A 271 20.90 -21.49 9.83
N PRO A 272 21.33 -20.22 9.99
CA PRO A 272 20.58 -19.05 9.55
C PRO A 272 20.72 -18.82 8.04
N MET A 273 19.73 -18.15 7.45
CA MET A 273 19.79 -17.63 6.09
C MET A 273 20.80 -16.48 5.99
N LYS A 274 21.23 -16.12 4.78
CA LYS A 274 22.13 -14.99 4.55
C LYS A 274 21.42 -13.75 4.03
N THR A 275 20.41 -13.92 3.18
CA THR A 275 19.71 -12.82 2.50
C THR A 275 18.21 -12.82 2.79
N LEU A 276 17.59 -11.64 2.62
CA LEU A 276 16.13 -11.49 2.64
C LEU A 276 15.48 -12.28 1.51
N PHE A 277 16.09 -12.24 0.32
CA PHE A 277 15.60 -12.97 -0.86
C PHE A 277 15.48 -14.47 -0.55
N GLY A 278 16.54 -15.08 -0.01
CA GLY A 278 16.54 -16.50 0.36
C GLY A 278 15.53 -16.82 1.46
N ALA A 279 15.41 -15.94 2.46
CA ALA A 279 14.44 -16.11 3.54
C ALA A 279 12.99 -16.05 3.06
N LEU A 280 12.64 -15.06 2.22
CA LEU A 280 11.31 -14.99 1.62
C LEU A 280 11.05 -16.23 0.78
N TRP A 281 12.01 -16.67 -0.04
CA TRP A 281 11.86 -17.85 -0.88
C TRP A 281 11.45 -19.11 -0.11
N LEU A 282 11.91 -19.24 1.14
CA LEU A 282 11.61 -20.38 2.01
C LEU A 282 10.16 -20.41 2.53
N CYS A 283 9.48 -19.27 2.53
CA CYS A 283 8.23 -19.10 3.24
C CYS A 283 7.02 -19.48 2.38
N THR A 284 5.92 -19.86 3.02
CA THR A 284 4.71 -20.27 2.31
C THR A 284 3.95 -19.07 1.73
N PRO A 285 3.47 -19.15 0.46
CA PRO A 285 2.66 -18.14 -0.18
C PRO A 285 1.16 -18.28 0.16
N LYS A 286 0.76 -18.77 1.35
CA LYS A 286 -0.68 -18.98 1.66
C LYS A 286 -1.46 -17.68 1.41
N LYS A 287 -2.30 -17.69 0.35
CA LYS A 287 -3.23 -16.61 0.00
C LYS A 287 -4.67 -17.09 0.15
N ALA A 288 -5.55 -16.20 0.58
CA ALA A 288 -6.98 -16.43 0.70
C ALA A 288 -7.62 -16.84 -0.63
N ASP A 289 -7.13 -16.30 -1.74
CA ASP A 289 -7.62 -16.59 -3.09
C ASP A 289 -7.35 -18.03 -3.56
N PHE A 290 -6.45 -18.76 -2.88
CA PHE A 290 -6.14 -20.16 -3.19
C PHE A 290 -6.97 -21.15 -2.36
N ILE A 291 -8.02 -20.70 -1.68
CA ILE A 291 -8.81 -21.51 -0.74
C ILE A 291 -10.05 -22.10 -1.43
N GLY A 292 -10.15 -23.43 -1.45
CA GLY A 292 -11.33 -24.19 -1.87
C GLY A 292 -12.34 -24.53 -0.76
N SER A 293 -11.99 -24.37 0.53
CA SER A 293 -12.92 -24.65 1.64
C SER A 293 -12.69 -23.77 2.89
N THR A 294 -13.77 -23.41 3.58
CA THR A 294 -13.80 -22.51 4.75
C THR A 294 -13.23 -23.11 6.05
N LEU A 295 -12.68 -24.33 6.03
CA LEU A 295 -12.14 -25.01 7.22
C LEU A 295 -10.61 -24.89 7.34
N ASP A 296 -9.95 -24.35 6.33
CA ASP A 296 -8.49 -24.38 6.18
C ASP A 296 -7.77 -23.11 6.67
N HIS A 297 -8.43 -22.39 7.59
CA HIS A 297 -8.07 -21.04 7.99
C HIS A 297 -7.03 -21.03 9.11
N GLY A 298 -5.76 -20.98 8.71
CA GLY A 298 -4.75 -20.27 9.47
C GLY A 298 -4.10 -19.24 8.58
N LEU A 299 -4.46 -17.96 8.73
CA LEU A 299 -3.56 -16.88 8.35
C LEU A 299 -2.30 -17.08 9.20
N VAL A 300 -1.28 -17.75 8.67
CA VAL A 300 -0.07 -18.05 9.42
C VAL A 300 0.88 -16.86 9.26
N PRO A 301 1.03 -15.99 10.27
CA PRO A 301 1.97 -14.89 10.18
C PRO A 301 3.39 -15.45 10.10
N VAL A 302 4.15 -15.00 9.12
CA VAL A 302 5.58 -15.33 9.01
C VAL A 302 6.40 -14.20 9.60
N THR A 303 7.41 -14.56 10.40
CA THR A 303 8.37 -13.62 10.96
C THR A 303 9.76 -13.90 10.40
N ILE A 304 10.40 -12.89 9.82
CA ILE A 304 11.79 -12.91 9.39
C ILE A 304 12.57 -11.99 10.32
N THR A 305 13.61 -12.51 10.97
CA THR A 305 14.43 -11.74 11.91
C THR A 305 15.88 -11.72 11.48
N PHE A 306 16.45 -10.53 11.35
CA PHE A 306 17.87 -10.36 11.10
C PHE A 306 18.66 -10.29 12.41
N GLY A 307 19.83 -10.91 12.43
CA GLY A 307 20.88 -10.59 13.39
C GLY A 307 21.52 -9.23 13.09
N THR A 308 22.29 -8.70 14.05
CA THR A 308 23.09 -7.49 13.86
C THR A 308 24.13 -7.69 12.75
N GLY A 309 24.27 -6.72 11.84
CA GLY A 309 25.27 -6.78 10.78
C GLY A 309 24.87 -6.01 9.53
N ASN A 310 25.75 -6.05 8.53
CA ASN A 310 25.55 -5.42 7.22
C ASN A 310 25.27 -6.51 6.18
N TYR A 311 24.13 -6.41 5.51
CA TYR A 311 23.62 -7.37 4.54
C TYR A 311 23.55 -6.70 3.17
N THR A 312 24.09 -7.36 2.16
CA THR A 312 24.02 -6.89 0.77
C THR A 312 23.04 -7.74 0.00
N GLU A 313 21.98 -7.12 -0.51
CA GLU A 313 21.00 -7.75 -1.39
C GLU A 313 21.40 -7.55 -2.84
N SER A 314 21.43 -8.65 -3.60
CA SER A 314 21.76 -8.67 -5.03
C SER A 314 20.58 -9.03 -5.93
N LYS A 315 19.39 -9.24 -5.34
CA LYS A 315 18.15 -9.60 -6.02
C LYS A 315 16.97 -8.88 -5.38
N THR A 316 15.92 -8.66 -6.17
CA THR A 316 14.66 -8.12 -5.65
C THR A 316 13.95 -9.13 -4.77
N SER A 317 13.69 -8.76 -3.51
CA SER A 317 12.91 -9.57 -2.58
C SER A 317 11.42 -9.29 -2.77
N PHE A 318 10.77 -10.07 -3.65
CA PHE A 318 9.32 -9.99 -3.86
C PHE A 318 8.56 -10.64 -2.71
N ILE A 319 7.65 -9.88 -2.09
CA ILE A 319 6.78 -10.35 -1.01
C ILE A 319 5.48 -10.87 -1.60
N PHE A 320 5.29 -12.18 -1.46
CA PHE A 320 4.11 -12.92 -1.93
C PHE A 320 3.26 -13.47 -0.76
N LEU A 321 3.60 -13.08 0.48
CA LEU A 321 2.90 -13.48 1.69
C LEU A 321 1.84 -12.45 2.07
N GLU A 322 0.68 -12.92 2.50
CA GLU A 322 -0.38 -12.03 3.00
C GLU A 322 -0.08 -11.46 4.40
N ARG A 323 0.72 -12.14 5.23
CA ARG A 323 1.08 -11.65 6.56
C ARG A 323 2.54 -11.89 6.85
N LEU A 324 3.29 -10.79 6.95
CA LEU A 324 4.74 -10.83 7.13
C LEU A 324 5.22 -9.79 8.13
N THR A 325 6.10 -10.19 9.03
CA THR A 325 6.91 -9.29 9.83
C THR A 325 8.37 -9.47 9.48
N ILE A 326 9.04 -8.40 9.05
CA ILE A 326 10.49 -8.34 8.85
C ILE A 326 11.07 -7.44 9.96
N SER A 327 11.93 -8.00 10.80
CA SER A 327 12.49 -7.29 11.95
C SER A 327 14.01 -7.34 11.96
N GLY A 328 14.64 -6.18 12.12
CA GLY A 328 16.07 -6.04 12.35
C GLY A 328 16.46 -6.16 13.83
N ALA A 329 17.75 -6.30 14.09
CA ALA A 329 18.31 -6.21 15.42
C ALA A 329 18.64 -4.76 15.78
N GLY A 330 18.43 -4.39 17.05
CA GLY A 330 18.81 -3.09 17.62
C GLY A 330 17.87 -1.93 17.25
N THR A 331 18.09 -0.77 17.88
CA THR A 331 17.36 0.49 17.59
C THR A 331 18.30 1.70 17.47
N GLN A 332 19.63 1.47 17.41
CA GLN A 332 20.66 2.53 17.38
C GLN A 332 21.85 2.15 16.49
N ASP A 333 22.47 3.17 15.88
CA ASP A 333 23.43 3.14 14.75
C ASP A 333 24.51 2.04 14.77
N ALA A 334 25.10 1.70 15.92
CA ALA A 334 26.19 0.71 15.98
C ALA A 334 25.70 -0.75 16.08
N THR A 335 24.41 -0.94 16.38
CA THR A 335 23.79 -2.26 16.60
C THR A 335 22.67 -2.56 15.61
N ILE A 336 22.33 -1.59 14.75
CA ILE A 336 21.22 -1.70 13.81
C ILE A 336 21.58 -2.66 12.68
N THR A 337 20.65 -3.55 12.34
CA THR A 337 20.71 -4.31 11.09
C THR A 337 20.71 -3.34 9.91
N THR A 338 21.76 -3.40 9.08
CA THR A 338 21.86 -2.61 7.86
C THR A 338 21.65 -3.51 6.65
N ILE A 339 20.70 -3.17 5.77
CA ILE A 339 20.48 -3.83 4.49
C ILE A 339 20.78 -2.83 3.38
N GLN A 340 21.60 -3.23 2.41
CA GLN A 340 22.02 -2.37 1.32
C GLN A 340 21.87 -3.08 -0.02
N ASN A 341 21.63 -2.32 -1.09
CA ASN A 341 21.64 -2.87 -2.44
C ASN A 341 23.08 -3.11 -2.94
N ASN A 342 23.27 -4.12 -3.78
CA ASN A 342 24.57 -4.42 -4.37
C ASN A 342 24.98 -3.39 -5.43
N ALA A 343 26.10 -2.70 -5.20
CA ALA A 343 26.67 -1.69 -6.10
C ALA A 343 27.15 -2.22 -7.46
N THR A 344 27.22 -3.54 -7.67
CA THR A 344 27.68 -4.10 -8.95
C THR A 344 26.56 -4.38 -9.94
N VAL A 345 25.30 -4.29 -9.52
CA VAL A 345 24.16 -4.58 -10.40
C VAL A 345 23.14 -3.46 -10.29
N ALA A 346 23.03 -2.65 -11.35
CA ALA A 346 21.90 -1.74 -11.51
C ALA A 346 20.64 -2.59 -11.75
N ASP A 347 19.49 -2.20 -11.20
CA ASP A 347 18.13 -2.67 -11.55
C ASP A 347 17.36 -3.50 -10.52
N TYR A 348 17.89 -3.81 -9.34
CA TYR A 348 17.11 -4.50 -8.30
C TYR A 348 16.65 -3.57 -7.16
N LEU A 349 15.44 -3.85 -6.67
CA LEU A 349 14.89 -3.25 -5.46
C LEU A 349 15.33 -4.10 -4.26
N ILE A 350 15.37 -3.55 -3.04
CA ILE A 350 15.52 -4.42 -1.86
C ILE A 350 14.20 -5.14 -1.63
N ILE A 351 13.08 -4.42 -1.65
CA ILE A 351 11.74 -4.96 -1.36
C ILE A 351 10.74 -4.50 -2.42
N SER A 352 9.91 -5.42 -2.90
CA SER A 352 8.69 -5.13 -3.66
C SER A 352 7.57 -6.06 -3.23
N ILE A 353 6.31 -5.60 -3.32
CA ILE A 353 5.16 -6.50 -3.20
C ILE A 353 4.93 -7.17 -4.55
N ALA A 354 4.59 -8.46 -4.56
CA ALA A 354 4.21 -9.17 -5.77
C ALA A 354 2.83 -8.69 -6.27
N ASP A 355 2.66 -8.54 -7.59
CA ASP A 355 1.46 -7.98 -8.23
C ASP A 355 0.15 -8.73 -7.88
N ASP A 356 0.25 -9.99 -7.45
CA ASP A 356 -0.86 -10.86 -7.10
C ASP A 356 -1.10 -10.96 -5.58
N ASN A 357 -0.48 -10.08 -4.77
CA ASN A 357 -0.57 -10.07 -3.31
C ASN A 357 -1.31 -8.81 -2.81
N ILE A 358 -2.58 -8.68 -3.20
CA ILE A 358 -3.38 -7.45 -3.01
C ILE A 358 -3.75 -7.16 -1.55
N ASP A 359 -3.98 -8.20 -0.74
CA ASP A 359 -4.48 -8.10 0.63
C ASP A 359 -3.37 -8.26 1.69
N CYS A 360 -2.11 -7.96 1.32
CA CYS A 360 -1.00 -8.18 2.23
C CYS A 360 -0.98 -7.18 3.39
N VAL A 361 -0.74 -7.69 4.60
CA VAL A 361 -0.51 -6.96 5.83
C VAL A 361 0.94 -7.17 6.27
N ILE A 362 1.77 -6.15 6.12
CA ILE A 362 3.22 -6.26 6.27
C ILE A 362 3.72 -5.31 7.35
N THR A 363 4.60 -5.79 8.22
CA THR A 363 5.34 -4.95 9.17
C THR A 363 6.83 -5.07 8.89
N ILE A 364 7.50 -3.93 8.72
CA ILE A 364 8.96 -3.82 8.60
C ILE A 364 9.43 -2.96 9.76
N GLU A 365 10.38 -3.47 10.56
CA GLU A 365 10.84 -2.71 11.72
C GLU A 365 12.34 -2.84 11.99
N LYS A 366 12.91 -1.79 12.59
CA LYS A 366 14.26 -1.80 13.18
C LYS A 366 15.38 -2.09 12.17
N ILE A 367 15.21 -1.65 10.92
CA ILE A 367 16.18 -1.86 9.84
C ILE A 367 16.69 -0.51 9.32
N LYS A 368 18.00 -0.44 9.14
CA LYS A 368 18.65 0.61 8.36
C LYS A 368 18.78 0.17 6.91
N PHE A 369 18.11 0.85 5.99
CA PHE A 369 18.26 0.68 4.56
C PHE A 369 19.28 1.68 4.01
N GLN A 370 20.30 1.17 3.32
CA GLN A 370 21.37 1.98 2.74
C GLN A 370 21.40 1.83 1.22
N GLN A 371 21.17 2.93 0.49
CA GLN A 371 21.30 2.95 -0.96
C GLN A 371 22.75 3.25 -1.35
N VAL A 372 23.40 2.32 -2.06
CA VAL A 372 24.84 2.33 -2.36
C VAL A 372 25.17 2.95 -3.72
N GLN A 373 24.19 3.03 -4.62
CA GLN A 373 24.37 3.53 -6.00
C GLN A 373 23.11 4.23 -6.50
N SER A 374 23.25 5.05 -7.55
CA SER A 374 22.11 5.53 -8.32
C SER A 374 21.51 4.36 -9.11
N THR A 375 20.29 3.97 -8.75
CA THR A 375 19.54 2.86 -9.36
C THR A 375 18.55 3.40 -10.40
N THR A 376 18.03 2.51 -11.24
CA THR A 376 16.90 2.77 -12.16
C THR A 376 15.54 2.52 -11.52
N ASN A 377 15.52 1.84 -10.37
CA ASN A 377 14.33 1.54 -9.56
C ASN A 377 14.46 2.12 -8.15
N PRO A 378 13.35 2.38 -7.44
CA PRO A 378 13.38 2.79 -6.04
C PRO A 378 13.98 1.70 -5.15
N LEU A 379 14.48 2.07 -3.96
CA LEU A 379 15.04 1.10 -3.02
C LEU A 379 13.97 0.14 -2.49
N ILE A 380 12.78 0.65 -2.21
CA ILE A 380 11.58 -0.11 -1.83
C ILE A 380 10.38 0.39 -2.63
N PHE A 381 9.61 -0.55 -3.18
CA PHE A 381 8.38 -0.28 -3.92
C PHE A 381 7.17 -0.95 -3.27
N LEU A 382 6.15 -0.17 -2.93
CA LEU A 382 4.96 -0.61 -2.22
C LEU A 382 3.70 -0.36 -3.06
N PRO A 383 3.35 -1.28 -3.98
CA PRO A 383 2.21 -1.09 -4.86
C PRO A 383 0.87 -1.53 -4.29
N LEU A 384 0.86 -2.33 -3.21
CA LEU A 384 -0.31 -3.05 -2.71
C LEU A 384 -0.24 -3.24 -1.18
N GLY A 385 -1.41 -3.38 -0.54
CA GLY A 385 -1.56 -3.84 0.84
C GLY A 385 -1.55 -2.77 1.94
N GLU A 386 -1.71 -3.25 3.18
CA GLU A 386 -1.56 -2.49 4.42
C GLU A 386 -0.15 -2.70 4.98
N ILE A 387 0.68 -1.66 4.97
CA ILE A 387 2.11 -1.77 5.30
C ILE A 387 2.46 -0.82 6.43
N GLN A 388 3.09 -1.34 7.47
CA GLN A 388 3.69 -0.56 8.55
C GLN A 388 5.22 -0.63 8.47
N ILE A 389 5.88 0.53 8.39
CA ILE A 389 7.34 0.64 8.52
C ILE A 389 7.64 1.43 9.78
N SER A 390 8.33 0.81 10.74
CA SER A 390 8.56 1.43 12.05
C SER A 390 10.00 1.36 12.53
N GLN A 391 10.50 2.44 13.13
CA GLN A 391 11.87 2.51 13.68
C GLN A 391 12.95 2.18 12.62
N CYS A 392 12.69 2.50 11.36
CA CYS A 392 13.62 2.28 10.26
C CYS A 392 14.43 3.54 9.96
N VAL A 393 15.58 3.35 9.32
CA VAL A 393 16.45 4.45 8.88
C VAL A 393 16.78 4.27 7.41
N PHE A 394 16.67 5.31 6.60
CA PHE A 394 17.00 5.32 5.18
C PHE A 394 18.10 6.35 4.93
N ILE A 395 19.22 5.91 4.35
CA ILE A 395 20.36 6.77 4.02
C ILE A 395 20.96 6.40 2.66
N THR A 396 21.76 7.30 2.09
CA THR A 396 22.71 6.92 1.03
C THR A 396 24.09 6.66 1.63
N ASN A 397 24.93 5.92 0.90
CA ASN A 397 26.33 5.72 1.26
C ASN A 397 27.21 6.94 0.94
N ASP A 398 26.82 7.72 -0.05
CA ASP A 398 27.57 8.86 -0.57
C ASP A 398 26.59 9.99 -0.92
N THR A 399 26.70 11.12 -0.23
CA THR A 399 25.85 12.30 -0.47
C THR A 399 26.34 13.15 -1.65
N THR A 400 27.53 12.85 -2.19
CA THR A 400 28.06 13.54 -3.38
C THR A 400 27.43 13.00 -4.67
N VAL A 401 26.88 11.79 -4.63
CA VAL A 401 26.18 11.17 -5.76
C VAL A 401 24.71 11.54 -5.71
N ALA A 402 24.19 12.11 -6.80
CA ALA A 402 22.77 12.35 -6.93
C ALA A 402 22.04 11.08 -7.40
N HIS A 403 21.07 10.64 -6.61
CA HIS A 403 20.23 9.47 -6.90
C HIS A 403 19.01 9.89 -7.71
N THR A 404 18.70 9.13 -8.76
CA THR A 404 17.55 9.40 -9.64
C THR A 404 16.30 8.62 -9.27
N GLN A 405 16.29 7.94 -8.13
CA GLN A 405 15.19 7.10 -7.64
C GLN A 405 15.04 7.24 -6.14
N SER A 406 13.79 7.18 -5.66
CA SER A 406 13.43 7.31 -4.25
C SER A 406 13.96 6.19 -3.38
N PHE A 407 14.09 6.46 -2.08
CA PHE A 407 14.18 5.38 -1.09
C PHE A 407 12.87 4.57 -1.08
N LEU A 408 11.74 5.27 -1.06
CA LEU A 408 10.44 4.65 -0.91
C LEU A 408 9.45 5.22 -1.93
N LEU A 409 8.90 4.33 -2.75
CA LEU A 409 7.82 4.63 -3.68
C LEU A 409 6.56 3.88 -3.23
N ILE A 410 5.54 4.64 -2.83
CA ILE A 410 4.23 4.16 -2.40
C ILE A 410 3.22 4.53 -3.49
N GLN A 411 2.68 3.54 -4.20
CA GLN A 411 1.96 3.81 -5.45
C GLN A 411 0.86 2.78 -5.73
N ALA A 412 -0.41 3.16 -5.64
CA ALA A 412 -1.52 2.22 -5.82
C ALA A 412 -1.81 1.80 -7.28
N SER A 413 -1.20 2.41 -8.29
CA SER A 413 -1.38 1.99 -9.70
C SER A 413 -0.06 1.80 -10.43
N HIS A 414 0.17 0.65 -11.07
CA HIS A 414 1.45 0.33 -11.74
C HIS A 414 1.86 1.28 -12.90
N GLN A 415 1.00 2.22 -13.32
CA GLN A 415 1.22 3.06 -14.50
C GLN A 415 1.85 4.43 -14.20
N ALA A 416 1.90 4.88 -12.94
CA ALA A 416 2.37 6.22 -12.55
C ALA A 416 3.71 6.20 -11.78
N ARG A 417 4.82 5.80 -12.42
CA ARG A 417 6.16 5.81 -11.78
C ARG A 417 6.67 7.22 -11.44
N ASP A 418 6.07 8.24 -12.04
CA ASP A 418 6.38 9.64 -11.79
C ASP A 418 5.17 10.27 -11.11
N ILE A 419 5.40 11.06 -10.06
CA ILE A 419 4.30 11.80 -9.41
C ILE A 419 3.65 12.74 -10.43
N PHE A 420 4.39 13.18 -11.46
CA PHE A 420 4.01 14.33 -12.30
C PHE A 420 3.82 14.03 -13.79
N VAL A 421 3.48 12.80 -14.18
CA VAL A 421 3.25 12.50 -15.61
C VAL A 421 2.10 13.35 -16.16
N ALA A 422 2.45 14.28 -17.06
CA ALA A 422 1.50 15.09 -17.80
C ALA A 422 0.71 14.23 -18.80
N GLY A 423 -0.49 13.81 -18.40
CA GLY A 423 -1.50 13.26 -19.32
C GLY A 423 -1.60 11.73 -19.34
N GLY A 424 -2.47 11.19 -18.50
CA GLY A 424 -2.89 9.80 -18.56
C GLY A 424 -3.96 9.47 -17.54
N VAL A 425 -5.23 9.64 -17.91
CA VAL A 425 -6.37 9.15 -17.13
C VAL A 425 -6.45 7.63 -17.32
N GLY A 426 -5.62 6.88 -16.60
CA GLY A 426 -5.83 5.46 -16.38
C GLY A 426 -6.88 5.30 -15.29
N THR A 427 -8.04 4.75 -15.62
CA THR A 427 -9.05 4.33 -14.63
C THR A 427 -8.40 3.41 -13.60
N ILE A 428 -8.24 3.89 -12.38
CA ILE A 428 -7.69 3.15 -11.23
C ILE A 428 -8.69 2.05 -10.86
N ALA A 429 -8.27 0.79 -11.01
CA ALA A 429 -8.97 -0.35 -10.45
C ALA A 429 -8.51 -0.53 -9.00
N ASN A 430 -9.40 -0.23 -8.04
CA ASN A 430 -9.55 -0.82 -6.71
C ASN A 430 -8.29 -1.33 -5.96
N ALA A 431 -7.14 -0.64 -5.99
CA ALA A 431 -6.01 -0.98 -5.12
C ALA A 431 -6.01 -0.02 -3.92
N GLU A 432 -6.37 -0.52 -2.74
CA GLU A 432 -6.23 0.22 -1.48
C GLU A 432 -4.81 -0.01 -0.94
N VAL A 433 -3.90 0.93 -1.21
CA VAL A 433 -2.58 0.96 -0.55
C VAL A 433 -2.68 1.87 0.66
N GLU A 434 -2.36 1.31 1.84
CA GLU A 434 -2.26 2.06 3.09
C GLU A 434 -0.88 1.85 3.71
N VAL A 435 -0.11 2.93 3.83
CA VAL A 435 1.23 2.87 4.43
C VAL A 435 1.32 3.71 5.69
N LYS A 436 1.74 3.09 6.79
CA LYS A 436 2.02 3.74 8.08
C LYS A 436 3.53 3.79 8.31
N LEU A 437 4.11 4.99 8.34
CA LEU A 437 5.52 5.21 8.72
C LEU A 437 5.56 5.71 10.17
N LEU A 438 6.22 4.97 11.07
CA LEU A 438 6.24 5.26 12.51
C LEU A 438 7.68 5.41 13.01
N SER A 439 8.08 6.58 13.47
CA SER A 439 9.43 6.83 14.00
C SER A 439 10.53 6.44 12.99
N THR A 440 10.30 6.72 11.71
CA THR A 440 11.21 6.39 10.61
C THR A 440 12.03 7.61 10.21
N ASN A 441 13.35 7.45 10.03
CA ASN A 441 14.27 8.52 9.66
C ASN A 441 14.73 8.37 8.20
N PHE A 442 14.71 9.46 7.44
CA PHE A 442 15.27 9.58 6.09
C PHE A 442 16.35 10.65 6.14
N ALA A 443 17.61 10.29 5.93
CA ALA A 443 18.70 11.23 6.17
C ALA A 443 19.84 11.12 5.17
N ASN A 444 20.62 12.20 5.06
CA ASN A 444 21.92 12.26 4.39
C ASN A 444 21.84 11.66 2.98
N ALA A 445 21.08 12.32 2.11
CA ALA A 445 20.81 11.85 0.77
C ALA A 445 20.81 13.01 -0.23
N ASN A 446 21.17 12.72 -1.48
CA ASN A 446 21.14 13.68 -2.56
C ASN A 446 20.37 13.11 -3.74
N PHE A 447 19.32 13.79 -4.20
CA PHE A 447 18.40 13.33 -5.23
C PHE A 447 18.37 14.27 -6.45
N SER A 448 18.07 13.70 -7.62
CA SER A 448 17.87 14.45 -8.85
C SER A 448 16.56 14.08 -9.54
N ASN A 449 15.69 15.08 -9.77
CA ASN A 449 14.35 14.97 -10.36
C ASN A 449 13.44 13.93 -9.67
N ILE A 450 13.60 13.77 -8.36
CA ILE A 450 12.83 12.81 -7.57
C ILE A 450 12.75 13.24 -6.10
N PHE A 451 11.85 12.61 -5.34
CA PHE A 451 11.78 12.76 -3.88
C PHE A 451 12.42 11.59 -3.17
N ALA A 452 12.88 11.81 -1.95
CA ALA A 452 13.34 10.71 -1.09
C ALA A 452 12.21 9.71 -0.81
N VAL A 453 11.00 10.22 -0.57
CA VAL A 453 9.76 9.45 -0.42
C VAL A 453 8.69 10.02 -1.35
N SER A 454 8.03 9.13 -2.09
CA SER A 454 6.96 9.48 -3.02
C SER A 454 5.69 8.70 -2.70
N VAL A 455 4.58 9.41 -2.46
CA VAL A 455 3.23 8.84 -2.29
C VAL A 455 2.39 9.27 -3.48
N THR A 456 1.96 8.33 -4.32
CA THR A 456 1.29 8.65 -5.59
C THR A 456 0.29 7.59 -6.05
N GLY A 457 -0.36 7.84 -7.18
CA GLY A 457 -1.26 6.91 -7.84
C GLY A 457 -2.49 6.56 -7.00
N GLY A 458 -2.87 7.42 -6.06
CA GLY A 458 -4.00 7.23 -5.16
C GLY A 458 -3.73 6.40 -3.90
N ALA A 459 -2.46 6.21 -3.52
CA ALA A 459 -2.12 5.57 -2.24
C ALA A 459 -2.39 6.50 -1.04
N SER A 460 -2.70 5.91 0.12
CA SER A 460 -2.83 6.61 1.40
C SER A 460 -1.58 6.43 2.27
N ALA A 461 -1.21 7.46 3.01
CA ALA A 461 -0.05 7.41 3.90
C ALA A 461 -0.26 8.17 5.21
N THR A 462 0.14 7.56 6.32
CA THR A 462 0.21 8.18 7.63
C THR A 462 1.66 8.16 8.12
N LEU A 463 2.23 9.32 8.40
CA LEU A 463 3.59 9.47 8.90
C LEU A 463 3.52 9.99 10.34
N THR A 464 4.08 9.27 11.30
CA THR A 464 4.09 9.66 12.71
C THR A 464 5.51 9.66 13.25
N ASN A 465 5.95 10.78 13.83
CA ASN A 465 7.28 10.98 14.39
C ASN A 465 8.41 10.66 13.39
N CYS A 466 8.19 10.90 12.09
CA CYS A 466 9.19 10.68 11.05
C CYS A 466 10.13 11.88 10.92
N THR A 467 11.39 11.62 10.57
CA THR A 467 12.40 12.67 10.36
C THR A 467 12.91 12.63 8.93
N PHE A 468 13.05 13.81 8.32
CA PHE A 468 13.68 14.05 7.04
C PHE A 468 14.82 15.04 7.28
N GLU A 469 16.07 14.59 7.21
CA GLU A 469 17.24 15.38 7.62
C GLU A 469 18.33 15.43 6.56
N ASN A 470 18.86 16.61 6.26
CA ASN A 470 19.98 16.78 5.33
C ASN A 470 19.72 16.14 3.96
N ILE A 471 18.48 16.25 3.46
CA ILE A 471 18.12 15.77 2.12
C ILE A 471 18.35 16.91 1.14
N SER A 472 19.26 16.69 0.20
CA SER A 472 19.47 17.57 -0.95
C SER A 472 18.68 17.04 -2.14
N ALA A 473 18.00 17.93 -2.85
CA ALA A 473 17.24 17.57 -4.05
C ALA A 473 17.40 18.67 -5.11
N SER A 474 17.58 18.26 -6.36
CA SER A 474 17.71 19.17 -7.51
C SER A 474 16.88 18.64 -8.67
N GLY A 475 16.39 19.50 -9.57
CA GLY A 475 15.60 19.03 -10.72
C GLY A 475 14.41 19.90 -11.06
N THR A 476 13.49 19.43 -11.89
CA THR A 476 12.24 20.15 -12.13
C THR A 476 11.32 19.98 -10.93
N ASP A 477 11.07 18.75 -10.48
CA ASP A 477 10.23 18.50 -9.33
C ASP A 477 10.93 17.56 -8.34
N SER A 478 11.24 18.06 -7.14
CA SER A 478 12.16 17.37 -6.24
C SER A 478 12.05 17.86 -4.78
N GLY A 479 12.33 16.99 -3.83
CA GLY A 479 12.23 17.31 -2.40
C GLY A 479 12.48 16.13 -1.47
N ALA A 480 12.18 16.28 -0.19
CA ALA A 480 12.24 15.15 0.75
C ALA A 480 11.00 14.27 0.64
N LEU A 481 9.81 14.88 0.56
CA LEU A 481 8.53 14.18 0.45
C LEU A 481 7.69 14.75 -0.70
N GLY A 482 7.28 13.89 -1.63
CA GLY A 482 6.33 14.18 -2.69
C GLY A 482 5.01 13.44 -2.48
N VAL A 483 3.88 14.14 -2.57
CA VAL A 483 2.55 13.56 -2.36
C VAL A 483 1.62 13.96 -3.50
N ASP A 484 0.98 13.01 -4.16
CA ASP A 484 -0.19 13.23 -5.03
C ASP A 484 -1.49 12.93 -4.26
N LEU A 485 -2.26 13.99 -3.98
CA LEU A 485 -3.55 13.94 -3.29
C LEU A 485 -4.72 13.67 -4.24
N SER A 486 -4.54 12.82 -5.25
CA SER A 486 -5.57 12.57 -6.25
C SER A 486 -6.81 11.87 -5.70
N THR A 487 -6.67 10.92 -4.75
CA THR A 487 -7.81 10.11 -4.28
C THR A 487 -7.86 9.80 -2.78
N GLN A 488 -6.81 10.06 -2.00
CA GLN A 488 -6.75 9.63 -0.58
C GLN A 488 -6.21 10.71 0.35
N ASP A 489 -6.65 10.65 1.62
CA ASP A 489 -6.16 11.52 2.70
C ASP A 489 -4.73 11.10 3.10
N VAL A 490 -3.90 12.09 3.50
CA VAL A 490 -2.53 11.90 3.99
C VAL A 490 -2.35 12.63 5.31
N GLN A 491 -1.71 11.99 6.29
CA GLN A 491 -1.57 12.56 7.64
C GLN A 491 -0.11 12.54 8.08
N LEU A 492 0.38 13.66 8.60
CA LEU A 492 1.71 13.81 9.18
C LEU A 492 1.56 14.32 10.61
N SER A 493 2.07 13.56 11.58
CA SER A 493 2.02 13.92 13.01
C SER A 493 3.39 13.83 13.65
N GLY A 494 3.86 14.91 14.30
CA GLY A 494 5.15 14.95 14.99
C GLY A 494 6.36 14.82 14.05
N CYS A 495 6.18 15.02 12.75
CA CYS A 495 7.25 14.85 11.76
C CYS A 495 8.20 16.05 11.75
N THR A 496 9.49 15.81 11.51
CA THR A 496 10.52 16.86 11.43
C THR A 496 11.18 16.87 10.06
N PHE A 497 11.21 18.03 9.42
CA PHE A 497 11.99 18.30 8.20
C PHE A 497 13.07 19.30 8.55
N SER A 498 14.33 18.87 8.52
CA SER A 498 15.45 19.73 8.91
C SER A 498 16.55 19.75 7.86
N SER A 499 17.05 20.96 7.57
CA SER A 499 18.23 21.15 6.71
C SER A 499 18.07 20.53 5.31
N CYS A 500 16.84 20.43 4.80
CA CYS A 500 16.58 19.96 3.45
C CYS A 500 16.87 21.09 2.45
N VAL A 501 17.61 20.79 1.38
CA VAL A 501 18.02 21.78 0.37
C VAL A 501 17.49 21.37 -1.00
N CYS A 502 16.43 22.04 -1.45
CA CYS A 502 15.71 21.76 -2.68
C CYS A 502 15.96 22.91 -3.67
N SER A 503 16.79 22.67 -4.68
CA SER A 503 17.32 23.73 -5.57
C SER A 503 16.75 23.71 -6.98
N GLY A 504 15.69 22.94 -7.20
CA GLY A 504 15.14 22.68 -8.53
C GLY A 504 14.35 23.82 -9.18
N SER A 505 14.33 23.87 -10.52
CA SER A 505 13.74 24.96 -11.31
C SER A 505 12.20 24.93 -11.43
N GLY A 506 11.55 23.89 -10.91
CA GLY A 506 10.09 23.72 -10.88
C GLY A 506 9.57 23.65 -9.44
N HIS A 507 8.76 22.64 -9.10
CA HIS A 507 8.21 22.47 -7.76
C HIS A 507 9.26 21.85 -6.84
N SER A 508 9.87 22.65 -5.97
CA SER A 508 11.05 22.27 -5.21
C SER A 508 11.05 22.85 -3.82
N SER A 509 10.63 22.02 -2.86
CA SER A 509 10.42 22.34 -1.45
C SER A 509 10.69 21.09 -0.61
N ALA A 510 10.88 21.22 0.71
CA ALA A 510 11.09 20.06 1.57
C ALA A 510 9.94 19.05 1.45
N CYS A 511 8.70 19.54 1.40
CA CYS A 511 7.52 18.78 1.03
C CYS A 511 6.80 19.43 -0.16
N VAL A 512 6.45 18.62 -1.16
CA VAL A 512 5.71 19.05 -2.36
C VAL A 512 4.45 18.22 -2.49
N ILE A 513 3.32 18.90 -2.69
CA ILE A 513 1.98 18.31 -2.67
C ILE A 513 1.26 18.71 -3.95
N GLN A 514 0.91 17.71 -4.74
CA GLN A 514 0.08 17.86 -5.91
C GLN A 514 -1.40 17.70 -5.53
N ALA A 515 -2.19 18.73 -5.85
CA ALA A 515 -3.64 18.67 -5.74
C ALA A 515 -4.24 17.87 -6.91
N PRO A 516 -5.43 17.25 -6.73
CA PRO A 516 -6.08 16.47 -7.78
C PRO A 516 -6.26 17.28 -9.08
N THR A 517 -5.86 16.70 -10.21
CA THR A 517 -5.89 17.39 -11.52
C THR A 517 -7.26 17.34 -12.21
N SER A 518 -8.16 16.45 -11.79
CA SER A 518 -9.45 16.18 -12.44
C SER A 518 -10.64 16.25 -11.47
N GLY A 519 -11.04 17.46 -11.08
CA GLY A 519 -12.39 17.65 -10.59
C GLY A 519 -13.36 17.79 -11.77
N ASP A 520 -14.55 17.22 -11.64
CA ASP A 520 -15.64 17.40 -12.60
C ASP A 520 -16.06 18.88 -12.58
N SER A 521 -15.90 19.58 -13.70
CA SER A 521 -16.34 20.97 -13.87
C SER A 521 -17.84 21.14 -13.70
N SER A 522 -18.62 20.04 -13.67
CA SER A 522 -20.04 20.06 -13.37
C SER A 522 -20.39 20.14 -11.87
N ILE A 523 -19.42 19.99 -10.94
CA ILE A 523 -19.66 20.26 -9.51
C ILE A 523 -19.53 21.77 -9.27
N ASP A 524 -20.55 22.52 -9.66
CA ASP A 524 -20.55 23.99 -9.68
C ASP A 524 -20.51 24.65 -8.28
N SER A 525 -20.78 23.92 -7.19
CA SER A 525 -20.65 24.47 -5.85
C SER A 525 -19.29 24.14 -5.24
N LEU A 526 -18.45 25.16 -5.00
CA LEU A 526 -17.22 25.13 -4.19
C LEU A 526 -17.39 24.35 -2.86
N LEU A 527 -18.60 24.33 -2.33
CA LEU A 527 -18.96 23.83 -1.01
C LEU A 527 -19.25 22.32 -0.97
N LEU A 528 -19.75 21.71 -2.06
CA LEU A 528 -19.81 20.24 -2.21
C LEU A 528 -18.40 19.65 -2.36
N ARG A 529 -17.47 20.43 -2.94
CA ARG A 529 -16.07 20.01 -3.12
C ARG A 529 -15.35 19.83 -1.78
N LEU A 530 -15.67 20.63 -0.77
CA LEU A 530 -15.12 20.50 0.58
C LEU A 530 -15.50 19.18 1.29
N GLN A 531 -16.50 18.46 0.80
CA GLN A 531 -16.91 17.18 1.41
C GLN A 531 -16.14 16.00 0.83
N ILE A 532 -15.69 16.09 -0.41
CA ILE A 532 -15.11 14.97 -1.16
C ILE A 532 -13.63 15.17 -1.51
N ALA A 533 -13.09 16.38 -1.32
CA ALA A 533 -11.68 16.66 -1.55
C ALA A 533 -10.81 15.82 -0.59
N PRO A 534 -9.75 15.18 -1.10
CA PRO A 534 -8.70 14.61 -0.27
C PRO A 534 -8.07 15.66 0.63
N VAL A 535 -7.68 15.25 1.84
CA VAL A 535 -7.11 16.12 2.87
C VAL A 535 -5.68 15.74 3.18
N ILE A 536 -4.82 16.74 3.37
CA ILE A 536 -3.53 16.55 4.03
C ILE A 536 -3.42 17.32 5.35
N THR A 537 -3.05 16.65 6.43
CA THR A 537 -2.86 17.29 7.75
C THR A 537 -1.42 17.19 8.22
N PHE A 538 -0.94 18.29 8.81
CA PHE A 538 0.34 18.41 9.50
C PHE A 538 0.04 18.78 10.94
N THR A 539 0.32 17.88 11.88
CA THR A 539 0.02 18.06 13.30
C THR A 539 1.32 18.00 14.09
N ASN A 540 1.66 19.03 14.86
CA ASN A 540 2.91 19.10 15.63
C ASN A 540 4.19 18.87 14.80
N CYS A 541 4.15 19.17 13.50
CA CYS A 541 5.31 19.04 12.62
C CYS A 541 6.27 20.23 12.75
N THR A 542 7.56 19.97 12.60
CA THR A 542 8.62 21.00 12.61
C THR A 542 9.33 21.07 11.27
N PHE A 543 9.47 22.27 10.72
CA PHE A 543 10.24 22.56 9.51
C PHE A 543 11.34 23.55 9.87
N SER A 544 12.59 23.12 9.88
CA SER A 544 13.72 23.93 10.35
C SER A 544 14.88 24.01 9.36
N ASN A 545 15.40 25.20 9.11
CA ASN A 545 16.58 25.43 8.25
C ASN A 545 16.45 24.82 6.84
N ASN A 546 15.24 24.69 6.32
CA ASN A 546 15.04 24.17 4.98
C ASN A 546 15.22 25.28 3.93
N GLN A 547 15.65 24.90 2.74
CA GLN A 547 15.82 25.78 1.59
C GLN A 547 15.05 25.22 0.40
N GLY A 548 14.24 26.05 -0.24
CA GLY A 548 13.51 25.69 -1.46
C GLY A 548 13.49 26.79 -2.52
N GLN A 549 12.91 26.46 -3.67
CA GLN A 549 12.63 27.41 -4.75
C GLN A 549 11.16 27.86 -4.69
N GLY A 550 10.24 26.90 -4.53
CA GLY A 550 8.80 27.19 -4.34
C GLY A 550 8.50 27.63 -2.90
N ALA A 551 8.92 26.85 -1.92
CA ALA A 551 8.88 27.20 -0.50
C ALA A 551 10.01 26.52 0.28
N GLY A 552 10.42 27.11 1.41
CA GLY A 552 11.38 26.43 2.29
C GLY A 552 10.80 25.18 2.93
N ALA A 553 9.53 25.20 3.36
CA ALA A 553 8.89 24.07 4.03
C ALA A 553 7.96 23.27 3.11
N VAL A 554 6.82 23.84 2.72
CA VAL A 554 5.75 23.09 2.01
C VAL A 554 5.26 23.86 0.80
N GLU A 555 5.17 23.18 -0.34
CA GLU A 555 4.61 23.71 -1.57
C GLU A 555 3.41 22.87 -2.02
N PHE A 556 2.32 23.56 -2.34
CA PHE A 556 1.13 22.98 -2.93
C PHE A 556 0.95 23.50 -4.34
N TYR A 557 0.63 22.62 -5.29
CA TYR A 557 0.38 23.06 -6.66
C TYR A 557 -0.68 22.21 -7.39
N ASP A 558 -1.07 22.68 -8.58
CA ASP A 558 -2.20 22.21 -9.40
C ASP A 558 -3.62 22.62 -8.95
N ARG A 559 -4.58 22.41 -9.86
CA ARG A 559 -5.67 23.36 -10.21
C ARG A 559 -6.97 23.28 -9.38
N TRP A 560 -7.09 22.40 -8.37
CA TRP A 560 -8.39 22.12 -7.76
C TRP A 560 -8.38 22.11 -6.24
N SER A 561 -9.54 22.47 -5.67
CA SER A 561 -9.82 22.67 -4.25
C SER A 561 -9.08 21.72 -3.32
N LEU A 562 -8.01 22.22 -2.73
CA LEU A 562 -7.17 21.52 -1.79
C LEU A 562 -7.69 21.78 -0.37
N GLN A 563 -7.87 20.71 0.41
CA GLN A 563 -8.06 20.81 1.85
C GLN A 563 -6.78 20.41 2.55
N PHE A 564 -6.29 21.30 3.41
CA PHE A 564 -5.10 21.04 4.20
C PHE A 564 -5.20 21.70 5.56
N ALA A 565 -4.41 21.22 6.52
CA ALA A 565 -4.34 21.77 7.85
C ALA A 565 -2.91 21.70 8.42
N PHE A 566 -2.48 22.76 9.06
CA PHE A 566 -1.28 22.89 9.88
C PHE A 566 -1.73 23.20 11.30
N VAL A 567 -1.54 22.23 12.19
CA VAL A 567 -1.98 22.24 13.58
C VAL A 567 -0.74 22.23 14.46
N SER A 568 -0.52 23.31 15.21
CA SER A 568 0.62 23.45 16.14
C SER A 568 1.99 23.17 15.48
N CYS A 569 2.15 23.55 14.21
CA CYS A 569 3.41 23.39 13.48
C CYS A 569 4.42 24.51 13.79
N SER A 570 5.70 24.18 13.78
CA SER A 570 6.79 25.12 13.98
C SER A 570 7.61 25.30 12.72
N PHE A 571 7.73 26.53 12.24
CA PHE A 571 8.58 26.89 11.12
C PHE A 571 9.76 27.73 11.60
N VAL A 572 10.97 27.25 11.37
CA VAL A 572 12.18 27.85 11.95
C VAL A 572 13.18 28.11 10.84
N THR A 573 13.50 29.38 10.62
CA THR A 573 14.62 29.80 9.74
C THR A 573 14.63 29.16 8.35
N ASN A 574 13.44 28.85 7.79
CA ASN A 574 13.34 28.34 6.42
C ASN A 574 13.58 29.46 5.41
N THR A 575 14.07 29.09 4.23
CA THR A 575 14.39 30.04 3.17
C THR A 575 13.83 29.61 1.81
N ALA A 576 13.37 30.58 1.02
CA ALA A 576 12.99 30.37 -0.38
C ALA A 576 13.52 31.46 -1.31
N SER A 577 13.91 31.06 -2.52
CA SER A 577 14.42 31.97 -3.54
C SER A 577 13.28 32.64 -4.31
N GLY A 578 12.96 33.89 -3.99
CA GLY A 578 11.95 34.66 -4.73
C GLY A 578 10.49 34.29 -4.45
N SER A 579 10.24 33.40 -3.49
CA SER A 579 8.90 32.90 -3.13
C SER A 579 8.63 32.99 -1.62
N ALA A 580 7.67 32.20 -1.12
CA ALA A 580 7.30 32.13 0.29
C ALA A 580 8.32 31.33 1.11
N GLN A 581 8.71 31.81 2.29
CA GLN A 581 9.72 31.18 3.14
C GLN A 581 9.25 29.84 3.69
N ASP A 582 7.99 29.74 4.14
CA ASP A 582 7.47 28.53 4.77
C ASP A 582 6.52 27.78 3.85
N VAL A 583 5.37 28.36 3.53
CA VAL A 583 4.31 27.66 2.79
C VAL A 583 3.95 28.41 1.52
N PHE A 584 3.92 27.69 0.40
CA PHE A 584 3.48 28.21 -0.88
C PHE A 584 2.27 27.44 -1.41
N VAL A 585 1.26 28.16 -1.89
CA VAL A 585 0.06 27.55 -2.49
C VAL A 585 -0.17 28.13 -3.89
N ASP A 586 0.06 27.33 -4.93
CA ASP A 586 -0.27 27.70 -6.32
C ASP A 586 -1.78 27.62 -6.55
N LEU A 587 -2.45 28.75 -6.31
CA LEU A 587 -3.86 28.94 -6.64
C LEU A 587 -4.02 29.20 -8.14
N LYS A 588 -3.81 28.17 -8.98
CA LYS A 588 -4.29 28.23 -10.37
C LYS A 588 -5.81 28.11 -10.36
N LEU A 589 -6.47 29.25 -10.47
CA LEU A 589 -7.91 29.38 -10.50
C LEU A 589 -8.48 28.77 -11.77
N SER A 590 -9.75 28.41 -11.68
CA SER A 590 -10.67 27.85 -12.68
C SER A 590 -10.27 27.94 -14.16
N SER A 591 -10.84 27.02 -14.94
CA SER A 591 -10.86 27.04 -16.41
C SER A 591 -11.41 28.33 -17.05
N ASP A 592 -11.79 29.35 -16.27
CA ASP A 592 -12.28 30.65 -16.72
C ASP A 592 -11.16 31.67 -17.03
N GLY A 593 -9.90 31.34 -16.75
CA GLY A 593 -8.75 32.20 -17.06
C GLY A 593 -8.58 33.40 -16.13
N SER A 594 -9.29 33.44 -15.00
CA SER A 594 -9.08 34.47 -13.97
C SER A 594 -7.74 34.27 -13.27
N THR A 595 -6.97 35.35 -13.09
CA THR A 595 -5.70 35.34 -12.33
C THR A 595 -5.88 35.72 -10.86
N THR A 596 -7.09 36.05 -10.41
CA THR A 596 -7.36 36.53 -9.04
C THR A 596 -7.96 35.44 -8.14
N PRO A 597 -7.29 35.09 -7.01
CA PRO A 597 -7.81 34.09 -6.08
C PRO A 597 -9.24 34.38 -5.64
N ARG A 598 -10.11 33.36 -5.60
CA ARG A 598 -11.44 33.53 -5.02
C ARG A 598 -11.29 33.81 -3.53
N LEU A 599 -12.07 34.76 -3.01
CA LEU A 599 -12.02 35.14 -1.60
C LEU A 599 -12.23 33.96 -0.65
N VAL A 600 -13.05 32.98 -1.05
CA VAL A 600 -13.30 31.77 -0.25
C VAL A 600 -12.07 30.86 -0.19
N ASP A 601 -11.29 30.75 -1.27
CA ASP A 601 -10.05 29.95 -1.27
C ASP A 601 -9.02 30.59 -0.32
N ILE A 602 -8.93 31.93 -0.30
CA ILE A 602 -8.11 32.66 0.67
C ILE A 602 -8.57 32.40 2.11
N GLU A 603 -9.88 32.43 2.37
CA GLU A 603 -10.43 32.18 3.71
C GLU A 603 -10.13 30.76 4.21
N LEU A 604 -10.23 29.75 3.33
CA LEU A 604 -9.88 28.36 3.65
C LEU A 604 -8.40 28.21 3.98
N ILE A 605 -7.51 28.85 3.20
CA ILE A 605 -6.07 28.87 3.51
C ILE A 605 -5.81 29.51 4.87
N GLN A 606 -6.50 30.62 5.20
CA GLN A 606 -6.33 31.27 6.51
C GLN A 606 -6.78 30.37 7.66
N LYS A 607 -7.81 29.55 7.45
CA LYS A 607 -8.34 28.59 8.44
C LYS A 607 -7.54 27.29 8.50
N ALA A 608 -6.66 27.05 7.54
CA ALA A 608 -5.77 25.90 7.51
C ALA A 608 -4.63 26.00 8.53
N PHE A 609 -4.49 27.10 9.28
CA PHE A 609 -3.45 27.26 10.31
C PHE A 609 -4.09 27.47 11.69
N GLY A 610 -3.65 26.69 12.68
CA GLY A 610 -4.05 26.84 14.08
C GLY A 610 -2.91 26.49 15.02
N GLY A 611 -2.52 27.42 15.89
CA GLY A 611 -1.44 27.22 16.87
C GLY A 611 -0.01 27.23 16.30
N CYS A 612 0.14 27.49 14.99
CA CYS A 612 1.44 27.48 14.33
C CYS A 612 2.30 28.72 14.64
N THR A 613 3.62 28.55 14.63
CA THR A 613 4.59 29.64 14.84
C THR A 613 5.63 29.67 13.72
N SER A 614 6.11 30.86 13.36
CA SER A 614 7.21 31.01 12.39
C SER A 614 8.27 32.01 12.86
N THR A 615 9.54 31.66 12.63
CA THR A 615 10.70 32.57 12.75
C THR A 615 11.44 32.77 11.42
N SER A 616 10.84 32.34 10.30
CA SER A 616 11.43 32.37 8.97
C SER A 616 11.36 33.77 8.33
N GLY A 617 12.42 34.58 8.50
CA GLY A 617 12.71 35.78 7.69
C GLY A 617 11.69 36.93 7.71
N ASP A 618 11.77 37.84 6.72
CA ASP A 618 10.93 39.05 6.63
C ASP A 618 9.43 38.71 6.62
N THR A 619 8.69 39.33 7.55
CA THR A 619 7.28 39.06 7.89
C THR A 619 6.29 39.11 6.71
N GLY A 620 6.68 39.63 5.54
CA GLY A 620 5.82 39.72 4.36
C GLY A 620 5.82 38.50 3.44
N LYS A 621 6.67 37.48 3.66
CA LYS A 621 6.85 36.36 2.72
C LYS A 621 6.68 34.97 3.32
N ILE A 622 6.00 34.81 4.45
CA ILE A 622 5.94 33.50 5.11
C ILE A 622 4.97 32.56 4.39
N ILE A 623 3.83 33.08 3.94
CA ILE A 623 2.83 32.35 3.15
C ILE A 623 2.58 33.08 1.85
N GLY A 624 2.81 32.39 0.73
CA GLY A 624 2.61 32.91 -0.62
C GLY A 624 1.47 32.20 -1.34
N THR A 625 0.81 32.95 -2.21
CA THR A 625 -0.22 32.46 -3.13
C THR A 625 0.07 32.92 -4.56
N GLY A 626 -0.28 32.11 -5.56
CA GLY A 626 -0.16 32.47 -6.98
C GLY A 626 0.87 31.61 -7.73
N ASN A 627 1.31 32.05 -8.92
CA ASN A 627 2.26 31.29 -9.74
C ASN A 627 3.70 31.83 -9.51
N PRO A 628 4.63 31.04 -8.93
CA PRO A 628 5.98 31.51 -8.64
C PRO A 628 6.77 31.75 -9.94
N ALA A 629 6.48 31.00 -11.01
CA ALA A 629 7.11 31.17 -12.32
C ALA A 629 6.67 32.45 -13.05
N SER A 630 5.60 33.11 -12.61
CA SER A 630 5.11 34.37 -13.21
C SER A 630 5.73 35.64 -12.59
N GLY A 631 6.55 35.51 -11.55
CA GLY A 631 7.26 36.65 -10.94
C GLY A 631 6.40 37.63 -10.14
N SER A 632 5.14 37.30 -9.83
CA SER A 632 4.26 38.12 -8.96
C SER A 632 3.51 37.26 -7.93
N PRO A 633 4.20 36.69 -6.93
CA PRO A 633 3.54 36.04 -5.80
C PRO A 633 2.68 37.05 -5.04
N GLY A 634 1.40 36.73 -4.86
CA GLY A 634 0.51 37.42 -3.92
C GLY A 634 0.76 36.88 -2.53
N PHE A 635 1.20 37.72 -1.59
CA PHE A 635 1.45 37.29 -0.22
C PHE A 635 0.23 37.51 0.66
N LEU A 636 -0.10 36.54 1.51
CA LEU A 636 -1.12 36.71 2.53
C LEU A 636 -0.54 37.52 3.69
N ASN A 637 -1.34 38.42 4.27
CA ASN A 637 -0.91 39.18 5.44
C ASN A 637 -0.70 38.25 6.64
N LEU A 638 0.55 38.21 7.12
CA LEU A 638 1.03 37.31 8.16
C LEU A 638 0.24 37.42 9.48
N ASP A 639 -0.11 38.64 9.90
CA ASP A 639 -0.81 38.88 11.17
C ASP A 639 -2.20 38.22 11.21
N LYS A 640 -2.73 37.81 10.06
CA LYS A 640 -4.01 37.10 9.95
C LYS A 640 -3.88 35.58 9.98
N VAL A 641 -2.67 35.02 9.85
CA VAL A 641 -2.47 33.57 9.61
C VAL A 641 -1.47 32.94 10.57
N LEU A 642 -0.37 33.64 10.89
CA LEU A 642 0.69 33.19 11.80
C LEU A 642 1.13 34.36 12.68
N PRO A 643 0.51 34.55 13.86
CA PRO A 643 0.89 35.67 14.72
C PRO A 643 2.33 35.50 15.23
N SER A 644 3.11 36.58 15.22
CA SER A 644 4.50 36.62 15.70
C SER A 644 4.65 36.38 17.21
N THR A 645 3.55 36.45 17.95
CA THR A 645 3.42 36.07 19.35
C THR A 645 2.08 35.35 19.53
N LEU A 646 2.04 34.20 20.20
CA LEU A 646 0.76 33.60 20.61
C LEU A 646 0.04 34.61 21.50
N ALA A 647 -0.94 35.31 20.95
CA ALA A 647 -1.79 36.20 21.72
C ALA A 647 -2.44 35.38 22.86
N THR A 648 -2.56 35.99 24.04
CA THR A 648 -3.28 35.38 25.16
C THR A 648 -4.70 35.03 24.69
N ALA A 649 -5.12 33.78 24.91
CA ALA A 649 -6.45 33.30 24.53
C ALA A 649 -7.52 34.34 24.92
N SER A 650 -8.13 34.94 23.92
CA SER A 650 -9.17 35.97 24.09
C SER A 650 -10.51 35.28 23.89
N SER A 651 -11.41 35.41 24.86
CA SER A 651 -12.78 34.94 24.74
C SER A 651 -13.57 35.82 23.76
N SER A 652 -14.55 35.22 23.08
CA SER A 652 -15.50 35.93 22.23
C SER A 652 -16.93 35.66 22.68
N THR A 653 -17.81 36.65 22.56
CA THR A 653 -19.23 36.50 22.94
C THR A 653 -20.14 36.77 21.75
N VAL A 654 -21.10 35.86 21.53
CA VAL A 654 -22.13 35.96 20.48
C VAL A 654 -23.46 36.31 21.13
N LYS A 655 -24.14 37.35 20.63
CA LYS A 655 -25.43 37.82 21.18
C LYS A 655 -26.35 38.47 20.14
N THR A 656 -27.66 38.48 20.42
CA THR A 656 -28.70 38.99 19.52
C THR A 656 -28.94 40.50 19.63
N ALA A 657 -28.54 41.16 20.72
CA ALA A 657 -28.60 42.63 20.90
C ALA A 657 -27.66 43.15 22.02
N LEU A 658 -27.35 44.45 22.02
CA LEU A 658 -26.72 45.15 23.15
C LEU A 658 -27.76 45.47 24.23
N LEU A 659 -27.54 45.04 25.47
CA LEU A 659 -28.26 45.57 26.63
C LEU A 659 -27.60 46.89 27.05
N GLU A 660 -28.39 47.93 27.31
CA GLU A 660 -27.88 49.21 27.83
C GLU A 660 -27.17 48.99 29.18
N GLY A 661 -25.87 49.30 29.26
CA GLY A 661 -25.09 49.29 30.51
C GLY A 661 -23.91 48.32 30.59
N GLU A 662 -23.65 47.48 29.58
CA GLU A 662 -22.50 46.56 29.59
C GLU A 662 -21.19 47.27 29.16
N SER A 663 -20.35 47.63 30.13
CA SER A 663 -19.09 48.37 29.93
C SER A 663 -17.82 47.51 29.86
N ASN A 664 -17.92 46.18 29.97
CA ASN A 664 -16.75 45.29 30.17
C ASN A 664 -16.55 44.17 29.14
N ILE A 665 -17.20 44.21 27.98
CA ILE A 665 -17.07 43.15 26.97
C ILE A 665 -16.39 43.70 25.72
N THR A 666 -15.23 43.14 25.39
CA THR A 666 -14.27 43.72 24.44
C THR A 666 -14.61 43.48 22.97
N PHE A 667 -15.38 42.43 22.61
CA PHE A 667 -15.85 42.17 21.23
C PHE A 667 -17.18 41.39 21.22
N PHE A 668 -18.17 41.85 20.44
CA PHE A 668 -19.45 41.15 20.24
C PHE A 668 -19.65 40.78 18.78
N PHE A 669 -20.23 39.60 18.53
CA PHE A 669 -20.51 39.12 17.18
C PHE A 669 -21.99 38.73 17.01
N LEU A 670 -22.51 38.94 15.80
CA LEU A 670 -23.90 38.63 15.43
C LEU A 670 -24.12 37.15 15.06
N ASN A 671 -23.04 36.40 14.84
CA ASN A 671 -23.05 34.97 14.55
C ASN A 671 -21.71 34.32 14.99
N VAL A 672 -21.70 32.99 15.03
CA VAL A 672 -20.56 32.17 15.48
C VAL A 672 -19.43 32.23 14.45
N THR A 673 -19.75 32.22 13.16
CA THR A 673 -18.75 32.35 12.08
C THR A 673 -17.88 33.61 12.25
N ALA A 674 -18.48 34.74 12.59
CA ALA A 674 -17.78 36.01 12.79
C ALA A 674 -16.90 35.99 14.06
N ALA A 675 -17.35 35.33 15.13
CA ALA A 675 -16.53 35.15 16.35
C ALA A 675 -15.27 34.30 16.09
N MET A 676 -15.30 33.45 15.05
CA MET A 676 -14.20 32.56 14.68
C MET A 676 -13.25 33.13 13.61
N THR A 677 -13.68 34.14 12.83
CA THR A 677 -13.00 34.57 11.59
C THR A 677 -11.53 34.93 11.79
N ASN A 678 -11.18 35.57 12.92
CA ASN A 678 -9.81 36.03 13.22
C ASN A 678 -9.08 35.23 14.31
N ALA A 679 -9.60 34.07 14.70
CA ALA A 679 -8.88 33.20 15.64
C ALA A 679 -7.73 32.50 14.94
N THR A 680 -6.57 32.40 15.57
CA THR A 680 -5.44 31.57 15.11
C THR A 680 -5.05 30.54 16.16
N ASP A 681 -5.86 30.43 17.21
CA ASP A 681 -5.71 29.52 18.32
C ASP A 681 -5.71 28.07 17.81
N GLY A 682 -4.74 27.27 18.27
CA GLY A 682 -4.65 25.85 17.98
C GLY A 682 -5.42 25.00 19.00
N PRO A 683 -5.55 23.69 18.77
CA PRO A 683 -6.20 22.75 19.68
C PRO A 683 -5.65 22.74 21.11
N ASP A 684 -4.35 23.04 21.29
CA ASP A 684 -3.73 23.07 22.62
C ASP A 684 -4.19 24.24 23.50
N ARG A 685 -4.79 25.27 22.89
CA ARG A 685 -5.26 26.49 23.56
C ARG A 685 -6.54 26.99 22.89
N PRO A 686 -7.65 26.24 22.95
CA PRO A 686 -8.84 26.56 22.19
C PRO A 686 -9.43 27.92 22.60
N ARG A 687 -9.96 28.67 21.63
CA ARG A 687 -10.68 29.92 21.91
C ARG A 687 -12.07 29.61 22.44
N LEU A 688 -12.39 30.17 23.61
CA LEU A 688 -13.74 30.14 24.16
C LEU A 688 -14.68 31.09 23.41
N ILE A 689 -15.80 30.56 22.95
CA ILE A 689 -16.92 31.25 22.31
C ILE A 689 -18.17 31.01 23.15
N SER A 690 -18.58 32.03 23.90
CA SER A 690 -19.81 31.98 24.69
C SER A 690 -20.97 32.52 23.86
N ILE A 691 -22.04 31.73 23.71
CA ILE A 691 -23.23 32.07 22.95
C ILE A 691 -24.39 32.27 23.93
N ASN A 692 -24.90 33.50 24.03
CA ASN A 692 -26.04 33.80 24.90
C ASN A 692 -27.34 33.15 24.42
N ASP A 693 -28.31 32.94 25.32
CA ASP A 693 -29.66 32.47 24.98
C ASP A 693 -30.23 33.17 23.73
N GLY A 694 -30.70 32.37 22.78
CA GLY A 694 -31.20 32.86 21.50
C GLY A 694 -31.10 31.82 20.39
N ASN A 695 -31.64 32.17 19.21
CA ASN A 695 -31.54 31.37 18.00
C ASN A 695 -30.64 32.10 17.00
N TYR A 696 -29.52 31.48 16.64
CA TYR A 696 -28.51 32.03 15.73
C TYR A 696 -28.58 31.25 14.42
N VAL A 697 -28.70 31.98 13.31
CA VAL A 697 -28.70 31.39 11.97
C VAL A 697 -27.34 31.62 11.34
N GLU A 698 -26.65 30.54 11.00
CA GLU A 698 -25.37 30.58 10.29
C GLU A 698 -25.64 30.67 8.78
N PRO A 699 -25.35 31.82 8.15
CA PRO A 699 -25.64 32.03 6.74
C PRO A 699 -24.83 31.09 5.85
N LEU A 700 -23.63 30.72 6.31
CA LEU A 700 -22.70 29.78 5.69
C LEU A 700 -22.27 28.76 6.75
N GLY A 701 -21.95 27.53 6.34
CA GLY A 701 -21.42 26.53 7.27
C GLY A 701 -20.14 27.03 7.96
N ILE A 702 -19.93 26.61 9.22
CA ILE A 702 -18.80 27.00 10.05
C ILE A 702 -17.58 26.12 9.75
N VAL A 703 -16.58 26.70 9.07
CA VAL A 703 -15.28 26.04 8.89
C VAL A 703 -14.40 26.31 10.11
N VAL A 704 -14.10 25.26 10.86
CA VAL A 704 -13.13 25.27 11.97
C VAL A 704 -11.69 25.20 11.42
N GLY A 705 -11.47 24.36 10.40
CA GLY A 705 -10.13 24.13 9.86
C GLY A 705 -9.19 23.55 10.92
N ALA A 706 -7.96 24.05 10.97
CA ALA A 706 -6.89 23.61 11.87
C ALA A 706 -6.94 24.21 13.29
N ARG A 707 -7.95 25.03 13.58
CA ARG A 707 -8.05 25.85 14.79
C ARG A 707 -8.71 25.09 15.95
N GLY A 708 -8.50 25.58 17.17
CA GLY A 708 -9.14 25.10 18.39
C GLY A 708 -10.25 26.03 18.87
N PHE A 709 -11.45 25.50 19.08
CA PHE A 709 -12.57 26.26 19.65
C PHE A 709 -13.32 25.48 20.72
N ASP A 710 -13.72 26.21 21.76
CA ASP A 710 -14.67 25.74 22.76
C ASP A 710 -15.92 26.62 22.67
N VAL A 711 -17.05 26.03 22.29
CA VAL A 711 -18.29 26.75 22.03
C VAL A 711 -19.32 26.37 23.07
N GLU A 712 -19.67 27.33 23.92
CA GLU A 712 -20.55 27.14 25.06
C GLU A 712 -21.88 27.90 24.87
N GLY A 713 -22.99 27.18 24.98
CA GLY A 713 -24.32 27.77 25.11
C GLY A 713 -24.56 28.25 26.53
N GLN A 714 -24.90 29.53 26.67
CA GLN A 714 -25.17 30.19 27.95
C GLN A 714 -26.67 30.44 28.12
N GLY A 715 -27.21 29.98 29.24
CA GLY A 715 -28.57 30.28 29.69
C GLY A 715 -29.48 29.05 29.86
N ALA A 716 -30.74 29.29 30.21
CA ALA A 716 -31.63 28.25 30.75
C ALA A 716 -32.23 27.34 29.67
N ASP A 717 -32.41 27.85 28.45
CA ASP A 717 -33.11 27.16 27.35
C ASP A 717 -32.18 26.62 26.26
N ARG A 718 -30.86 26.62 26.51
CA ARG A 718 -29.76 26.32 25.56
C ARG A 718 -29.79 27.23 24.32
N ALA A 719 -28.69 27.94 24.08
CA ALA A 719 -28.52 28.67 22.83
C ALA A 719 -28.61 27.72 21.62
N SER A 720 -29.29 28.16 20.55
CA SER A 720 -29.48 27.34 19.34
C SER A 720 -28.73 27.88 18.13
N ILE A 721 -28.09 26.98 17.38
CA ILE A 721 -27.37 27.30 16.15
C ILE A 721 -28.03 26.55 15.00
N THR A 722 -28.51 27.29 13.99
CA THR A 722 -29.23 26.74 12.84
C THR A 722 -28.45 27.01 11.56
N ASN A 723 -28.24 26.01 10.70
CA ASN A 723 -27.70 26.26 9.36
C ASN A 723 -28.75 26.96 8.47
N SER A 724 -28.37 27.83 7.52
CA SER A 724 -29.33 28.75 6.85
C SER A 724 -30.35 28.14 5.89
N GLY A 725 -30.23 26.88 5.44
CA GLY A 725 -31.27 26.17 4.67
C GLY A 725 -31.61 26.72 3.28
N ASN A 726 -31.03 27.87 2.90
CA ASN A 726 -31.28 28.50 1.61
C ASN A 726 -30.86 27.55 0.48
N ALA A 727 -31.81 27.27 -0.41
CA ALA A 727 -31.71 26.28 -1.46
C ALA A 727 -30.48 26.49 -2.35
N GLY A 728 -29.51 25.58 -2.27
CA GLY A 728 -28.55 25.36 -3.35
C GLY A 728 -27.09 25.16 -2.96
N LEU A 729 -26.63 25.45 -1.72
CA LEU A 729 -25.18 25.57 -1.50
C LEU A 729 -24.57 24.87 -0.25
N ILE A 730 -25.24 24.74 0.91
CA ILE A 730 -24.62 24.17 2.13
C ILE A 730 -25.64 23.46 3.03
N TRP A 731 -25.40 22.20 3.40
CA TRP A 731 -26.26 21.42 4.32
C TRP A 731 -25.59 21.02 5.65
N TRP A 732 -24.29 21.31 5.81
CA TRP A 732 -23.54 21.10 7.05
C TRP A 732 -23.47 22.36 7.91
N LEU A 733 -23.33 22.16 9.22
CA LEU A 733 -23.12 23.22 10.19
C LEU A 733 -21.65 23.40 10.54
N PHE A 734 -20.90 22.31 10.75
CA PHE A 734 -19.47 22.38 11.09
C PHE A 734 -18.62 21.53 10.13
N LEU A 735 -17.44 22.05 9.76
CA LEU A 735 -16.38 21.33 9.08
C LEU A 735 -15.07 21.49 9.86
N VAL A 736 -14.58 20.38 10.42
CA VAL A 736 -13.33 20.30 11.19
C VAL A 736 -12.28 19.57 10.34
N THR A 737 -11.13 20.21 10.12
CA THR A 737 -10.03 19.66 9.31
C THR A 737 -8.74 19.76 10.11
N GLY A 738 -8.35 18.69 10.81
CA GLY A 738 -7.19 18.68 11.71
C GLY A 738 -7.36 19.41 13.05
N GLY A 739 -8.16 20.47 13.12
CA GLY A 739 -8.39 21.25 14.34
C GLY A 739 -9.24 20.56 15.41
N SER A 740 -9.65 21.31 16.44
CA SER A 740 -10.49 20.80 17.53
C SER A 740 -11.71 21.67 17.76
N LEU A 741 -12.87 21.03 17.89
CA LEU A 741 -14.13 21.67 18.21
C LEU A 741 -14.74 21.01 19.44
N GLN A 742 -14.83 21.76 20.52
CA GLN A 742 -15.61 21.40 21.70
C GLN A 742 -16.94 22.16 21.67
N LEU A 743 -18.03 21.45 21.89
CA LEU A 743 -19.38 21.99 21.94
C LEU A 743 -19.98 21.66 23.29
N GLN A 744 -20.50 22.66 24.01
CA GLN A 744 -21.13 22.47 25.31
C GLN A 744 -22.48 23.20 25.42
N GLY A 745 -23.52 22.51 25.89
CA GLY A 745 -24.77 23.16 26.31
C GLY A 745 -25.57 23.82 25.17
N LEU A 746 -25.41 23.35 23.94
CA LEU A 746 -26.03 23.92 22.74
C LEU A 746 -27.16 23.06 22.18
N LYS A 747 -28.03 23.73 21.42
CA LYS A 747 -29.02 23.11 20.54
C LYS A 747 -28.64 23.35 19.07
N LEU A 748 -28.13 22.33 18.39
CA LEU A 748 -27.80 22.42 16.98
C LEU A 748 -29.02 22.03 16.14
N GLN A 749 -29.49 22.93 15.28
CA GLN A 749 -30.70 22.72 14.49
C GLN A 749 -30.37 22.66 13.01
N GLN A 750 -30.87 21.63 12.33
CA GLN A 750 -30.85 21.59 10.88
C GLN A 750 -32.08 22.30 10.35
N SER A 751 -31.92 23.28 9.47
CA SER A 751 -33.02 23.97 8.80
C SER A 751 -33.76 23.08 7.81
N PHE A 752 -34.99 23.48 7.50
CA PHE A 752 -35.83 22.86 6.49
C PHE A 752 -35.18 22.98 5.10
N THR A 753 -35.13 21.88 4.34
CA THR A 753 -34.70 21.92 2.93
C THR A 753 -35.56 20.96 2.11
N THR A 754 -35.70 21.24 0.81
CA THR A 754 -36.45 20.40 -0.14
C THR A 754 -35.59 19.29 -0.77
N SER A 755 -34.37 19.08 -0.30
CA SER A 755 -33.41 18.09 -0.82
C SER A 755 -32.97 17.12 0.28
N PRO A 756 -32.57 15.88 -0.06
CA PRO A 756 -32.09 14.93 0.94
C PRO A 756 -30.82 15.44 1.62
N TYR A 757 -30.72 15.26 2.94
CA TYR A 757 -29.66 15.79 3.79
C TYR A 757 -28.33 15.04 3.63
N GLY A 758 -27.20 15.73 3.57
CA GLY A 758 -25.87 15.14 3.85
C GLY A 758 -25.51 15.27 5.33
N ALA A 759 -24.24 15.02 5.69
CA ALA A 759 -23.83 15.15 7.08
C ALA A 759 -23.92 16.59 7.60
N PHE A 760 -24.24 16.68 8.89
CA PHE A 760 -24.46 17.96 9.58
C PHE A 760 -23.17 18.46 10.25
N ILE A 761 -22.27 17.55 10.65
CA ILE A 761 -20.92 17.86 11.10
C ILE A 761 -19.94 16.97 10.35
N PHE A 762 -18.91 17.56 9.76
CA PHE A 762 -17.83 16.85 9.07
C PHE A 762 -16.54 16.90 9.89
N LEU A 763 -15.91 15.73 10.07
CA LEU A 763 -14.54 15.60 10.56
C LEU A 763 -13.66 14.99 9.46
N ARG A 764 -12.57 15.67 9.15
CA ARG A 764 -11.59 15.25 8.14
C ARG A 764 -10.18 15.36 8.71
N GLY A 765 -9.26 14.52 8.22
CA GLY A 765 -7.89 14.45 8.73
C GLY A 765 -7.82 14.20 10.24
N ASP A 766 -6.88 14.83 10.94
CA ASP A 766 -6.70 14.67 12.40
C ASP A 766 -7.73 15.45 13.26
N GLY A 767 -8.89 15.81 12.71
CA GLY A 767 -9.87 16.63 13.41
C GLY A 767 -10.41 15.99 14.70
N ALA A 768 -10.68 16.80 15.72
CA ALA A 768 -11.28 16.38 16.98
C ALA A 768 -12.62 17.07 17.21
N LEU A 769 -13.64 16.31 17.65
CA LEU A 769 -14.94 16.80 18.08
C LEU A 769 -15.25 16.28 19.48
N ILE A 770 -15.50 17.18 20.42
CA ILE A 770 -15.95 16.85 21.78
C ILE A 770 -17.32 17.48 21.97
N MET A 771 -18.31 16.68 22.38
CA MET A 771 -19.67 17.15 22.61
C MET A 771 -20.10 16.86 24.04
N ASN A 772 -20.51 17.91 24.76
CA ASN A 772 -21.04 17.83 26.11
C ASN A 772 -22.44 18.46 26.18
N SER A 773 -23.43 17.70 26.66
CA SER A 773 -24.79 18.23 26.86
C SER A 773 -25.39 18.88 25.59
N ILE A 774 -25.16 18.29 24.43
CA ILE A 774 -25.62 18.78 23.12
C ILE A 774 -26.97 18.19 22.75
N GLN A 775 -27.84 19.01 22.16
CA GLN A 775 -29.07 18.54 21.50
C GLN A 775 -28.96 18.80 19.99
N ILE A 776 -29.08 17.75 19.16
CA ILE A 776 -29.18 17.89 17.71
C ILE A 776 -30.64 17.70 17.29
N VAL A 777 -31.20 18.66 16.57
CA VAL A 777 -32.62 18.69 16.16
C VAL A 777 -32.74 18.79 14.66
N HIS A 778 -33.43 17.81 14.06
CA HIS A 778 -33.85 17.85 12.68
C HIS A 778 -35.24 18.49 12.62
N THR A 779 -35.36 19.65 11.96
CA THR A 779 -36.63 20.39 11.91
C THR A 779 -37.62 19.82 10.89
N ASP A 780 -37.19 18.90 10.03
CA ASP A 780 -38.02 18.18 9.07
C ASP A 780 -37.83 16.66 9.19
N GLN A 781 -38.88 15.96 9.59
CA GLN A 781 -38.89 14.51 9.77
C GLN A 781 -39.23 13.74 8.48
N THR A 782 -39.58 14.43 7.40
CA THR A 782 -40.13 13.81 6.18
C THR A 782 -39.10 13.55 5.09
N HIS A 783 -37.91 14.15 5.17
CA HIS A 783 -36.84 13.97 4.20
C HIS A 783 -35.81 12.93 4.63
N ALA A 784 -35.36 12.10 3.68
CA ALA A 784 -34.34 11.08 3.91
C ALA A 784 -32.95 11.70 4.13
N GLN A 785 -32.19 11.17 5.09
CA GLN A 785 -30.75 11.40 5.20
C GLN A 785 -30.00 10.57 4.14
N LYS A 786 -29.04 11.18 3.45
CA LYS A 786 -28.10 10.52 2.53
C LYS A 786 -26.86 10.00 3.25
N SER A 787 -26.41 10.65 4.32
CA SER A 787 -25.30 10.22 5.17
C SER A 787 -25.60 10.47 6.65
N GLY A 788 -24.68 10.10 7.54
CA GLY A 788 -24.86 10.24 8.99
C GLY A 788 -24.91 11.69 9.44
N THR A 789 -25.57 11.99 10.57
CA THR A 789 -25.60 13.34 11.15
C THR A 789 -24.19 13.89 11.44
N ILE A 790 -23.27 13.02 11.87
CA ILE A 790 -21.84 13.32 12.00
C ILE A 790 -21.10 12.37 11.07
N GLU A 791 -20.25 12.91 10.19
CA GLU A 791 -19.47 12.15 9.22
C GLU A 791 -17.98 12.41 9.45
N ALA A 792 -17.27 11.37 9.86
CA ALA A 792 -15.84 11.41 10.10
C ALA A 792 -15.12 10.48 9.11
N THR A 793 -14.30 11.02 8.22
CA THR A 793 -13.41 10.20 7.37
C THR A 793 -12.10 9.84 8.07
N ALA A 794 -11.73 10.66 9.06
CA ALA A 794 -10.61 10.49 9.96
C ALA A 794 -10.84 11.33 11.24
N GLY A 795 -9.94 11.22 12.22
CA GLY A 795 -9.98 12.00 13.45
C GLY A 795 -10.71 11.30 14.60
N SER A 796 -11.14 12.08 15.60
CA SER A 796 -11.75 11.56 16.83
C SER A 796 -13.04 12.28 17.20
N VAL A 797 -14.01 11.51 17.71
CA VAL A 797 -15.28 12.03 18.24
C VAL A 797 -15.46 11.51 19.66
N SER A 798 -15.66 12.42 20.61
CA SER A 798 -15.92 12.11 22.03
C SER A 798 -17.26 12.69 22.46
N PHE A 799 -17.99 11.92 23.28
CA PHE A 799 -19.23 12.33 23.92
C PHE A 799 -19.04 12.33 25.43
N GLU A 800 -19.23 13.48 26.05
CA GLU A 800 -19.18 13.66 27.49
C GLU A 800 -20.60 13.94 28.00
N ASN A 801 -20.99 13.25 29.07
CA ASN A 801 -22.30 13.37 29.70
C ASN A 801 -22.19 14.12 31.02
#